data_AF-A0A6I4MVS5-F1
#
_entry.id   AF-A0A6I4MVS5-F1
#
_cell.length_a   1.000
_cell.length_b   1.000
_cell.length_c   1.000
_cell.angle_alpha   90.00
_cell.angle_beta   90.00
_cell.angle_gamma   90.00
#
_symmetry.space_group_name_H-M   'P 1'
#
loop_
_entity.id
_entity.type
_entity.pdbx_description
1 polymer ?
#
loop_
_entity_poly.entity_id
_entity_poly.type
_entity_poly.pdbx_seq_one_letter_code
_entity_poly.pdbx_strand_id
1 'polypeptide(L)'
;MNGAGKITASHRARNALVYVRQSTSGQLRRHTESTARQYGLAGQARALGWPESAIVVVDADLGVSGRYGSVRAGFADLVSRVCLGEVGAILGLEVSRLARSSAEFTRLLELARLTGTLLIDTDGVYDIGDVNDRMLLGLKGTMSEAELHLLAGRLHGAKLAAAQRGDLRFPLPIGYVLDSDGQYLIDPDEEIRAAVADVFTCFAQAGSAYRVVGEFTDRKFPLRAYGGAWAGQVRWGRLSHARVCDILANPCYAGTYVYGRSYQEYKVTPDGGVRSARRYRPREQWPLVIHDHHEGYIGWQQFLANEAKLQANRTRKGGRPAREGHALLQGIIVCGGCGIRMAPSYRDQRYSSYQCAEARREAKVTARCRTIATSVVDDAVSELVLATINPGQIKLALKAADEVARRHTRSHRAAELAAERAQYEADRAERAFMQVEPENRLVARTLEKRWETKLAALVEAEAALATARDARPELPERSSLLALAGDLPALWASPDIEYRDRKRLLRTLIADVTIIPTSEKDVVTIGVRWQTGATDQITVGRPGPGRTPAEALEFIAARSATTRDAALAAQLNAAGLTTGRGRPFDAAAVHRARNAAGLRAPWSASACHDGEITIAELSAKLGITRSAVYDWIKAGKLEAHQTPAGRWHIIWDQAVEARCRDMIAASVRLGRRHRSAHSACDGEITAPDLGARLGVNTTVVLDWVHAGKLAAHQTAAGRWHVVWDEAVEARCRDMIASSVRLAPKERGGAGACDGELSIRQLTIRLGIGRGTVLAWIHAGKLAAHQTAVGYWRIPFDESVEARCREWIAASPRLARRQRTQQTSEGGAV
;
A
#
# COMPACT_ATOMS: atom_id res chain seq x y z
N MET A 1 -45.11 -21.11 39.83
CA MET A 1 -43.70 -21.36 39.43
C MET A 1 -43.25 -22.63 40.11
N ASN A 2 -42.72 -23.59 39.36
CA ASN A 2 -42.22 -24.85 39.95
C ASN A 2 -40.97 -24.57 40.80
N GLY A 3 -40.85 -25.25 41.95
CA GLY A 3 -39.69 -25.11 42.83
C GLY A 3 -39.67 -23.86 43.72
N ALA A 4 -40.76 -23.07 43.80
CA ALA A 4 -40.80 -21.87 44.66
C ALA A 4 -40.52 -22.15 46.15
N GLY A 5 -40.79 -23.37 46.63
CA GLY A 5 -40.44 -23.83 47.98
C GLY A 5 -38.93 -23.96 48.26
N LYS A 6 -38.08 -23.87 47.23
CA LYS A 6 -36.61 -23.85 47.35
C LYS A 6 -36.07 -22.48 47.77
N ILE A 7 -36.90 -21.43 47.69
CA ILE A 7 -36.52 -20.08 48.09
C ILE A 7 -36.61 -19.98 49.62
N THR A 8 -35.51 -19.57 50.24
CA THR A 8 -35.37 -19.47 51.71
C THR A 8 -35.20 -18.01 52.13
N ALA A 9 -35.25 -17.75 53.43
CA ALA A 9 -34.95 -16.42 53.98
C ALA A 9 -33.53 -15.95 53.65
N SER A 10 -32.54 -16.86 53.60
CA SER A 10 -31.15 -16.53 53.25
C SER A 10 -30.98 -16.13 51.77
N HIS A 11 -31.84 -16.64 50.87
CA HIS A 11 -31.90 -16.19 49.48
C HIS A 11 -32.52 -14.78 49.37
N ARG A 12 -33.57 -14.48 50.14
CA ARG A 12 -34.27 -13.18 50.13
C ARG A 12 -33.50 -12.05 50.83
N ALA A 13 -32.59 -12.39 51.73
CA ALA A 13 -31.69 -11.43 52.37
C ALA A 13 -30.59 -10.90 51.44
N ARG A 14 -30.42 -11.52 50.26
CA ARG A 14 -29.42 -11.19 49.23
C ARG A 14 -30.11 -10.68 47.96
N ASN A 15 -29.35 -10.03 47.09
CA ASN A 15 -29.89 -9.40 45.88
C ASN A 15 -30.47 -10.41 44.89
N ALA A 16 -31.57 -10.04 44.22
CA ALA A 16 -32.09 -10.73 43.05
C ALA A 16 -31.65 -9.97 41.78
N LEU A 17 -30.83 -10.61 40.95
CA LEU A 17 -30.36 -10.02 39.70
C LEU A 17 -31.27 -10.41 38.54
N VAL A 18 -31.82 -9.43 37.83
CA VAL A 18 -32.54 -9.63 36.57
C VAL A 18 -31.58 -9.34 35.42
N TYR A 19 -31.17 -10.37 34.69
CA TYR A 19 -30.23 -10.20 33.58
C TYR A 19 -30.96 -10.03 32.25
N VAL A 20 -30.85 -8.84 31.66
CA VAL A 20 -31.50 -8.49 30.40
C VAL A 20 -30.50 -8.57 29.25
N ARG A 21 -30.87 -9.31 28.20
CA ARG A 21 -30.05 -9.54 27.01
C ARG A 21 -30.87 -9.43 25.72
N GLN A 22 -30.38 -8.65 24.77
CA GLN A 22 -30.84 -8.69 23.37
C GLN A 22 -29.69 -8.60 22.37
N SER A 23 -29.76 -9.42 21.33
CA SER A 23 -28.78 -9.47 20.25
C SER A 23 -28.99 -8.27 19.33
N THR A 24 -28.00 -7.39 19.20
CA THR A 24 -27.94 -6.27 18.22
C THR A 24 -28.97 -5.13 18.35
N SER A 25 -28.45 -3.90 18.21
CA SER A 25 -29.19 -2.63 18.19
C SER A 25 -30.33 -2.52 17.16
N GLY A 26 -30.33 -3.35 16.11
CA GLY A 26 -31.40 -3.45 15.12
C GLY A 26 -32.66 -4.18 15.64
N GLN A 27 -32.51 -5.16 16.53
CA GLN A 27 -33.64 -5.89 17.12
C GLN A 27 -34.35 -5.05 18.19
N LEU A 28 -33.62 -4.21 18.93
CA LEU A 28 -34.17 -3.24 19.90
C LEU A 28 -35.24 -2.31 19.31
N ARG A 29 -35.16 -2.00 18.00
CA ARG A 29 -36.15 -1.14 17.32
C ARG A 29 -37.37 -1.90 16.78
N ARG A 30 -37.29 -3.23 16.63
CA ARG A 30 -38.32 -4.03 15.94
C ARG A 30 -39.01 -5.07 16.83
N HIS A 31 -38.41 -5.42 17.97
CA HIS A 31 -38.91 -6.46 18.89
C HIS A 31 -39.03 -5.94 20.33
N THR A 32 -39.82 -4.87 20.50
CA THR A 32 -40.07 -4.21 21.80
C THR A 32 -40.73 -5.12 22.83
N GLU A 33 -41.58 -6.06 22.41
CA GLU A 33 -42.26 -7.00 23.32
C GLU A 33 -41.31 -7.96 24.03
N SER A 34 -40.26 -8.44 23.34
CA SER A 34 -39.26 -9.33 23.95
C SER A 34 -38.45 -8.59 25.02
N THR A 35 -38.15 -7.31 24.79
CA THR A 35 -37.48 -6.45 25.77
C THR A 35 -38.38 -6.24 26.98
N ALA A 36 -39.66 -5.92 26.76
CA ALA A 36 -40.64 -5.72 27.83
C ALA A 36 -40.82 -6.97 28.70
N ARG A 37 -40.84 -8.17 28.12
CA ARG A 37 -40.91 -9.43 28.88
C ARG A 37 -39.70 -9.66 29.79
N GLN A 38 -38.50 -9.26 29.36
CA GLN A 38 -37.29 -9.41 30.18
C GLN A 38 -37.28 -8.44 31.37
N TYR A 39 -37.65 -7.18 31.15
CA TYR A 39 -37.83 -6.22 32.26
C TYR A 39 -38.96 -6.63 33.21
N GLY A 40 -40.01 -7.30 32.70
CA GLY A 40 -41.10 -7.85 33.49
C GLY A 40 -40.68 -8.89 34.54
N LEU A 41 -39.49 -9.50 34.41
CA LEU A 41 -38.94 -10.44 35.41
C LEU A 41 -38.67 -9.78 36.77
N ALA A 42 -38.50 -8.45 36.82
CA ALA A 42 -38.41 -7.71 38.08
C ALA A 42 -39.72 -7.82 38.90
N GLY A 43 -40.87 -7.80 38.21
CA GLY A 43 -42.17 -8.05 38.85
C GLY A 43 -42.30 -9.48 39.38
N GLN A 44 -41.70 -10.44 38.68
CA GLN A 44 -41.65 -11.84 39.10
C GLN A 44 -40.77 -12.04 40.34
N ALA A 45 -39.59 -11.38 40.41
CA ALA A 45 -38.75 -11.40 41.61
C ALA A 45 -39.49 -10.84 42.84
N ARG A 46 -40.26 -9.76 42.66
CA ARG A 46 -41.12 -9.18 43.71
C ARG A 46 -42.19 -10.16 44.18
N ALA A 47 -42.87 -10.82 43.23
CA ALA A 47 -43.89 -11.83 43.55
C ALA A 47 -43.32 -13.04 44.32
N LEU A 48 -42.03 -13.34 44.15
CA LEU A 48 -41.32 -14.42 44.86
C LEU A 48 -40.80 -14.01 46.25
N GLY A 49 -40.99 -12.74 46.64
CA GLY A 49 -40.73 -12.24 47.99
C GLY A 49 -39.41 -11.47 48.15
N TRP A 50 -38.75 -11.03 47.07
CA TRP A 50 -37.65 -10.08 47.18
C TRP A 50 -38.18 -8.65 47.34
N PRO A 51 -37.63 -7.84 48.27
CA PRO A 51 -37.98 -6.44 48.39
C PRO A 51 -37.49 -5.67 47.17
N GLU A 52 -38.20 -4.61 46.78
CA GLU A 52 -37.87 -3.82 45.59
C GLU A 52 -36.45 -3.23 45.63
N SER A 53 -35.96 -2.87 46.83
CA SER A 53 -34.60 -2.38 47.04
C SER A 53 -33.49 -3.42 46.82
N ALA A 54 -33.82 -4.71 46.82
CA ALA A 54 -32.87 -5.81 46.59
C ALA A 54 -32.96 -6.39 45.17
N ILE A 55 -33.80 -5.83 44.30
CA ILE A 55 -33.93 -6.27 42.89
C ILE A 55 -33.07 -5.36 42.03
N VAL A 56 -32.06 -5.94 41.37
CA VAL A 56 -31.12 -5.20 40.50
C VAL A 56 -31.26 -5.69 39.06
N VAL A 57 -31.59 -4.79 38.15
CA VAL A 57 -31.67 -5.08 36.72
C VAL A 57 -30.32 -4.79 36.08
N VAL A 58 -29.73 -5.80 35.45
CA VAL A 58 -28.45 -5.71 34.74
C VAL A 58 -28.73 -5.71 33.24
N ASP A 59 -28.66 -4.53 32.62
CA ASP A 59 -28.96 -4.31 31.21
C ASP A 59 -27.79 -3.69 30.41
N ALA A 60 -26.61 -3.59 31.05
CA ALA A 60 -25.39 -3.03 30.46
C ALA A 60 -24.90 -3.76 29.19
N ASP A 61 -25.41 -4.96 28.91
CA ASP A 61 -25.10 -5.75 27.71
C ASP A 61 -26.17 -5.65 26.61
N LEU A 62 -27.14 -4.73 26.73
CA LEU A 62 -28.15 -4.48 25.69
C LEU A 62 -27.52 -3.94 24.39
N GLY A 63 -27.85 -4.58 23.28
CA GLY A 63 -27.40 -4.13 21.95
C GLY A 63 -25.94 -4.43 21.62
N VAL A 64 -25.20 -5.11 22.49
CA VAL A 64 -23.83 -5.58 22.25
C VAL A 64 -23.86 -6.75 21.27
N SER A 65 -23.16 -6.63 20.13
CA SER A 65 -23.18 -7.65 19.08
C SER A 65 -22.30 -8.86 19.43
N GLY A 66 -22.82 -10.07 19.18
CA GLY A 66 -22.20 -11.33 19.55
C GLY A 66 -21.01 -11.77 18.68
N ARG A 67 -20.03 -10.90 18.39
CA ARG A 67 -18.75 -11.31 17.74
C ARG A 67 -17.68 -11.64 18.79
N TYR A 68 -16.84 -12.63 18.52
CA TYR A 68 -15.82 -13.11 19.47
C TYR A 68 -14.94 -11.93 19.94
N GLY A 69 -14.72 -11.80 21.25
CA GLY A 69 -13.82 -10.78 21.84
C GLY A 69 -14.45 -9.49 22.38
N SER A 70 -15.78 -9.33 22.42
CA SER A 70 -16.43 -8.21 23.11
C SER A 70 -16.56 -8.49 24.62
N VAL A 71 -15.94 -7.68 25.48
CA VAL A 71 -16.09 -7.77 26.94
C VAL A 71 -17.53 -7.40 27.32
N ARG A 72 -18.25 -8.33 27.97
CA ARG A 72 -19.62 -8.13 28.48
C ARG A 72 -19.55 -7.60 29.90
N ALA A 73 -19.58 -6.28 30.04
CA ALA A 73 -19.47 -5.63 31.34
C ALA A 73 -20.61 -6.04 32.28
N GLY A 74 -21.84 -6.21 31.77
CA GLY A 74 -22.99 -6.63 32.59
C GLY A 74 -22.87 -8.07 33.07
N PHE A 75 -22.47 -9.00 32.21
CA PHE A 75 -22.24 -10.39 32.60
C PHE A 75 -21.06 -10.53 33.56
N ALA A 76 -19.98 -9.76 33.37
CA ALA A 76 -18.86 -9.74 34.28
C ALA A 76 -19.24 -9.20 35.66
N ASP A 77 -20.05 -8.13 35.72
CA ASP A 77 -20.62 -7.60 36.98
C ASP A 77 -21.49 -8.65 37.68
N LEU A 78 -22.38 -9.32 36.93
CA LEU A 78 -23.21 -10.41 37.46
C LEU A 78 -22.34 -11.52 38.07
N VAL A 79 -21.35 -12.02 37.35
CA VAL A 79 -20.45 -13.07 37.84
C VAL A 79 -19.67 -12.59 39.07
N SER A 80 -19.21 -11.33 39.08
CA SER A 80 -18.49 -10.75 40.22
C SER A 80 -19.34 -10.72 41.49
N ARG A 81 -20.59 -10.25 41.40
CA ARG A 81 -21.52 -10.20 42.54
C ARG A 81 -21.90 -11.58 43.06
N VAL A 82 -22.00 -12.56 42.17
CA VAL A 82 -22.18 -13.98 42.57
C VAL A 82 -20.95 -14.45 43.35
N CYS A 83 -19.73 -14.21 42.86
CA CYS A 83 -18.50 -14.58 43.57
C CYS A 83 -18.36 -13.91 44.95
N LEU A 84 -18.88 -12.69 45.11
CA LEU A 84 -18.90 -11.97 46.40
C LEU A 84 -19.99 -12.50 47.36
N GLY A 85 -20.86 -13.41 46.91
CA GLY A 85 -21.94 -13.98 47.72
C GLY A 85 -23.12 -13.01 47.95
N GLU A 86 -23.16 -11.89 47.22
CA GLU A 86 -24.18 -10.84 47.37
C GLU A 86 -25.53 -11.19 46.72
N VAL A 87 -25.56 -12.26 45.93
CA VAL A 87 -26.69 -12.63 45.08
C VAL A 87 -27.41 -13.85 45.66
N GLY A 88 -28.71 -13.74 45.85
CA GLY A 88 -29.58 -14.84 46.29
C GLY A 88 -30.29 -15.53 45.12
N ALA A 89 -30.56 -14.80 44.03
CA ALA A 89 -31.16 -15.36 42.82
C ALA A 89 -30.75 -14.59 41.55
N ILE A 90 -30.68 -15.31 40.44
CA ILE A 90 -30.50 -14.76 39.09
C ILE A 90 -31.72 -15.12 38.26
N LEU A 91 -32.38 -14.11 37.69
CA LEU A 91 -33.57 -14.25 36.84
C LEU A 91 -33.21 -13.98 35.38
N GLY A 92 -33.71 -14.85 34.49
CA GLY A 92 -33.64 -14.67 33.04
C GLY A 92 -34.79 -15.40 32.34
N LEU A 93 -35.17 -14.99 31.12
CA LEU A 93 -36.28 -15.66 30.41
C LEU A 93 -35.99 -17.15 30.16
N GLU A 94 -34.75 -17.44 29.74
CA GLU A 94 -34.19 -18.77 29.63
C GLU A 94 -32.80 -18.74 30.24
N VAL A 95 -32.65 -19.32 31.42
CA VAL A 95 -31.39 -19.31 32.18
C VAL A 95 -30.24 -19.97 31.39
N SER A 96 -30.56 -20.99 30.58
CA SER A 96 -29.61 -21.66 29.67
C SER A 96 -29.02 -20.75 28.59
N ARG A 97 -29.58 -19.55 28.39
CA ARG A 97 -29.12 -18.55 27.41
C ARG A 97 -28.51 -17.28 28.04
N LEU A 98 -28.28 -17.27 29.36
CA LEU A 98 -27.64 -16.14 30.05
C LEU A 98 -26.20 -15.94 29.55
N ALA A 99 -25.44 -17.03 29.48
CA ALA A 99 -24.08 -17.04 28.98
C ALA A 99 -24.03 -17.16 27.45
N ARG A 100 -22.89 -16.82 26.86
CA ARG A 100 -22.71 -16.84 25.40
C ARG A 100 -22.04 -18.10 24.90
N SER A 101 -21.33 -18.80 25.77
CA SER A 101 -20.78 -20.13 25.52
C SER A 101 -21.27 -21.10 26.59
N SER A 102 -21.32 -22.38 26.23
CA SER A 102 -21.55 -23.47 27.20
C SER A 102 -20.51 -23.45 28.31
N ALA A 103 -19.25 -23.10 28.03
CA ALA A 103 -18.19 -22.96 29.03
C ALA A 103 -18.45 -21.85 30.06
N GLU A 104 -18.85 -20.65 29.60
CA GLU A 104 -19.24 -19.55 30.50
C GLU A 104 -20.48 -19.90 31.33
N PHE A 105 -21.42 -20.62 30.74
CA PHE A 105 -22.62 -21.08 31.45
C PHE A 105 -22.25 -22.06 32.56
N THR A 106 -21.47 -23.09 32.24
CA THR A 106 -20.99 -24.09 33.22
C THR A 106 -20.24 -23.42 34.36
N ARG A 107 -19.37 -22.45 34.06
CA ARG A 107 -18.66 -21.68 35.08
C ARG A 107 -19.61 -20.90 36.00
N LEU A 108 -20.66 -20.30 35.45
CA LEU A 108 -21.69 -19.64 36.27
C LEU A 108 -22.43 -20.63 37.17
N LEU A 109 -22.77 -21.83 36.66
CA LEU A 109 -23.41 -22.88 37.48
C LEU A 109 -22.51 -23.34 38.64
N GLU A 110 -21.20 -23.48 38.40
CA GLU A 110 -20.24 -23.83 39.45
C GLU A 110 -20.17 -22.75 40.55
N LEU A 111 -20.10 -21.48 40.16
CA LEU A 111 -20.06 -20.36 41.10
C LEU A 111 -21.38 -20.22 41.87
N ALA A 112 -22.51 -20.40 41.19
CA ALA A 112 -23.83 -20.38 41.81
C ALA A 112 -24.00 -21.50 42.84
N ARG A 113 -23.47 -22.69 42.58
CA ARG A 113 -23.46 -23.81 43.53
C ARG A 113 -22.66 -23.48 44.79
N LEU A 114 -21.47 -22.91 44.64
CA LEU A 114 -20.60 -22.59 45.78
C LEU A 114 -21.19 -21.48 46.66
N THR A 115 -21.95 -20.57 46.07
CA THR A 115 -22.51 -19.39 46.74
C THR A 115 -23.95 -19.59 47.19
N GLY A 116 -24.57 -20.74 46.87
CA GLY A 116 -26.00 -20.98 47.10
C GLY A 116 -26.86 -19.93 46.42
N THR A 117 -26.54 -19.59 45.17
CA THR A 117 -27.32 -18.67 44.34
C THR A 117 -28.33 -19.45 43.52
N LEU A 118 -29.61 -19.10 43.60
CA LEU A 118 -30.67 -19.74 42.79
C LEU A 118 -30.68 -19.20 41.36
N LEU A 119 -31.04 -20.05 40.41
CA LEU A 119 -31.30 -19.64 39.03
C LEU A 119 -32.79 -19.80 38.74
N ILE A 120 -33.41 -18.76 38.19
CA ILE A 120 -34.86 -18.71 37.99
C ILE A 120 -35.14 -18.36 36.53
N ASP A 121 -35.87 -19.23 35.85
CA ASP A 121 -36.45 -18.93 34.54
C ASP A 121 -37.98 -18.94 34.60
N THR A 122 -38.61 -18.83 33.43
CA THR A 122 -40.07 -18.87 33.32
C THR A 122 -40.67 -20.23 33.70
N ASP A 123 -39.89 -21.32 33.64
CA ASP A 123 -40.32 -22.68 33.94
C ASP A 123 -40.19 -23.02 35.44
N GLY A 124 -39.17 -22.50 36.12
CA GLY A 124 -38.98 -22.80 37.55
C GLY A 124 -37.77 -22.19 38.24
N VAL A 125 -37.66 -22.51 39.53
CA VAL A 125 -36.53 -22.19 40.42
C VAL A 125 -35.61 -23.40 40.51
N TYR A 126 -34.32 -23.16 40.24
CA TYR A 126 -33.27 -24.17 40.23
C TYR A 126 -32.21 -23.88 41.30
N ASP A 127 -31.91 -24.89 42.10
CA ASP A 127 -30.80 -24.92 43.04
C ASP A 127 -29.72 -25.89 42.52
N ILE A 128 -28.52 -25.38 42.24
CA ILE A 128 -27.42 -26.20 41.71
C ILE A 128 -26.84 -27.14 42.79
N GLY A 129 -27.19 -26.92 44.06
CA GLY A 129 -26.95 -27.88 45.14
C GLY A 129 -27.73 -29.19 44.94
N ASP A 130 -28.89 -29.15 44.27
CA ASP A 130 -29.68 -30.33 43.91
C ASP A 130 -29.15 -30.98 42.62
N VAL A 131 -28.90 -32.29 42.69
CA VAL A 131 -28.42 -33.09 41.57
C VAL A 131 -29.43 -33.08 40.40
N ASN A 132 -30.73 -33.08 40.68
CA ASN A 132 -31.77 -33.11 39.66
C ASN A 132 -31.83 -31.79 38.88
N ASP A 133 -31.81 -30.66 39.58
CA ASP A 133 -31.80 -29.33 38.97
C ASP A 133 -30.54 -29.10 38.15
N ARG A 134 -29.38 -29.55 38.66
CA ARG A 134 -28.11 -29.48 37.95
C ARG A 134 -28.13 -30.28 36.65
N MET A 135 -28.68 -31.51 36.68
CA MET A 135 -28.81 -32.34 35.48
C MET A 135 -29.77 -31.72 34.47
N LEU A 136 -30.91 -31.21 34.93
CA LEU A 136 -31.92 -30.55 34.10
C LEU A 136 -31.36 -29.30 33.43
N LEU A 137 -30.63 -28.45 34.16
CA LEU A 137 -29.99 -27.26 33.60
C LEU A 137 -28.85 -27.60 32.63
N GLY A 138 -28.08 -28.65 32.91
CA GLY A 138 -27.10 -29.19 31.96
C GLY A 138 -27.74 -29.62 30.64
N LEU A 139 -28.83 -30.38 30.72
CA LEU A 139 -29.60 -30.81 29.56
C LEU A 139 -30.18 -29.61 28.79
N LYS A 140 -30.84 -28.66 29.49
CA LYS A 140 -31.35 -27.41 28.89
C LYS A 140 -30.24 -26.62 28.18
N GLY A 141 -29.03 -26.58 28.74
CA GLY A 141 -27.85 -25.97 28.10
C GLY A 141 -27.49 -26.63 26.77
N THR A 142 -27.34 -27.96 26.76
CA THR A 142 -27.02 -28.72 25.54
C THR A 142 -28.12 -28.64 24.47
N MET A 143 -29.40 -28.67 24.88
CA MET A 143 -30.54 -28.53 23.96
C MET A 143 -30.57 -27.15 23.30
N SER A 144 -30.26 -26.10 24.05
CA SER A 144 -30.17 -24.73 23.52
C SER A 144 -29.05 -24.60 22.47
N GLU A 145 -27.89 -25.22 22.70
CA GLU A 145 -26.80 -25.26 21.73
C GLU A 145 -27.18 -26.04 20.46
N ALA A 146 -27.85 -27.19 20.62
CA ALA A 146 -28.34 -27.99 19.52
C ALA A 146 -29.41 -27.24 18.69
N GLU A 147 -30.34 -26.55 19.33
CA GLU A 147 -31.35 -25.73 18.64
C GLU A 147 -30.69 -24.60 17.83
N LEU A 148 -29.73 -23.89 18.42
CA LEU A 148 -28.95 -22.86 17.72
C LEU A 148 -28.22 -23.44 16.52
N HIS A 149 -27.63 -24.63 16.64
CA HIS A 149 -26.98 -25.33 15.53
C HIS A 149 -27.97 -25.68 14.41
N LEU A 150 -29.14 -26.22 14.75
CA LEU A 150 -30.19 -26.56 13.77
C LEU A 150 -30.74 -25.31 13.07
N LEU A 151 -30.98 -24.23 13.81
CA LEU A 151 -31.42 -22.96 13.24
C LEU A 151 -30.36 -22.36 12.32
N ALA A 152 -29.08 -22.36 12.73
CA ALA A 152 -27.98 -21.90 11.90
C ALA A 152 -27.82 -22.75 10.64
N GLY A 153 -27.95 -24.08 10.76
CA GLY A 153 -27.95 -25.02 9.64
C GLY A 153 -29.08 -24.75 8.65
N ARG A 154 -30.32 -24.56 9.13
CA ARG A 154 -31.48 -24.22 8.30
C ARG A 154 -31.32 -22.87 7.60
N LEU A 155 -30.85 -21.85 8.31
CA LEU A 155 -30.58 -20.53 7.73
C LEU A 155 -29.47 -20.59 6.68
N HIS A 156 -28.41 -21.35 6.94
CA HIS A 156 -27.33 -21.54 5.97
C HIS A 156 -27.81 -22.31 4.74
N GLY A 157 -28.58 -23.38 4.94
CA GLY A 157 -29.19 -24.16 3.86
C GLY A 157 -30.14 -23.34 3.01
N ALA A 158 -31.05 -22.57 3.63
CA ALA A 158 -31.97 -21.68 2.93
C ALA A 158 -31.20 -20.60 2.13
N LYS A 159 -30.14 -20.03 2.71
CA LYS A 159 -29.27 -19.07 2.04
C LYS A 159 -28.55 -19.70 0.85
N LEU A 160 -28.04 -20.92 0.99
CA LEU A 160 -27.37 -21.63 -0.10
C LEU A 160 -28.35 -21.99 -1.22
N ALA A 161 -29.55 -22.47 -0.88
CA ALA A 161 -30.59 -22.81 -1.85
C ALA A 161 -31.06 -21.57 -2.63
N ALA A 162 -31.26 -20.44 -1.94
CA ALA A 162 -31.55 -19.16 -2.60
C ALA A 162 -30.38 -18.71 -3.47
N ALA A 163 -29.14 -18.90 -3.03
CA ALA A 163 -27.98 -18.55 -3.83
C ALA A 163 -27.90 -19.39 -5.11
N GLN A 164 -28.11 -20.71 -5.02
CA GLN A 164 -28.10 -21.65 -6.13
C GLN A 164 -29.12 -21.31 -7.22
N ARG A 165 -30.26 -20.71 -6.85
CA ARG A 165 -31.26 -20.20 -7.81
C ARG A 165 -30.93 -18.82 -8.38
N GLY A 166 -29.99 -18.09 -7.79
CA GLY A 166 -29.71 -16.68 -8.12
C GLY A 166 -30.49 -15.65 -7.30
N ASP A 167 -31.47 -16.09 -6.49
CA ASP A 167 -32.40 -15.20 -5.77
C ASP A 167 -31.79 -14.51 -4.53
N LEU A 168 -30.64 -15.00 -4.04
CA LEU A 168 -30.06 -14.47 -2.81
C LEU A 168 -29.56 -13.03 -3.03
N ARG A 169 -30.25 -12.08 -2.39
CA ARG A 169 -30.00 -10.66 -2.57
C ARG A 169 -28.72 -10.19 -1.89
N PHE A 170 -27.93 -9.43 -2.63
CA PHE A 170 -26.79 -8.66 -2.11
C PHE A 170 -26.97 -7.17 -2.47
N PRO A 171 -26.24 -6.26 -1.81
CA PRO A 171 -26.14 -4.89 -2.28
C PRO A 171 -25.66 -4.85 -3.74
N LEU A 172 -26.53 -4.41 -4.64
CA LEU A 172 -26.24 -4.30 -6.08
C LEU A 172 -25.15 -3.26 -6.32
N PRO A 173 -24.21 -3.45 -7.25
CA PRO A 173 -23.27 -2.40 -7.61
C PRO A 173 -23.96 -1.24 -8.35
N ILE A 174 -23.27 -0.09 -8.48
CA ILE A 174 -23.83 1.06 -9.20
C ILE A 174 -24.01 0.74 -10.69
N GLY A 175 -25.09 1.21 -11.30
CA GLY A 175 -25.50 0.80 -12.66
C GLY A 175 -26.54 -0.32 -12.68
N TYR A 176 -26.94 -0.83 -11.51
CA TYR A 176 -28.03 -1.80 -11.39
C TYR A 176 -29.06 -1.38 -10.34
N VAL A 177 -30.32 -1.73 -10.62
CA VAL A 177 -31.47 -1.64 -9.72
C VAL A 177 -32.20 -2.97 -9.71
N LEU A 178 -33.03 -3.16 -8.67
CA LEU A 178 -34.02 -4.25 -8.67
C LEU A 178 -35.35 -3.68 -9.16
N ASP A 179 -36.05 -4.43 -10.00
CA ASP A 179 -37.44 -4.12 -10.35
C ASP A 179 -38.43 -4.53 -9.24
N SER A 180 -39.72 -4.39 -9.53
CA SER A 180 -40.80 -4.81 -8.63
C SER A 180 -40.78 -6.31 -8.33
N ASP A 181 -40.34 -7.12 -9.29
CA ASP A 181 -40.25 -8.58 -9.18
C ASP A 181 -38.95 -9.05 -8.53
N GLY A 182 -38.03 -8.11 -8.26
CA GLY A 182 -36.73 -8.36 -7.65
C GLY A 182 -35.69 -8.90 -8.63
N GLN A 183 -35.88 -8.71 -9.93
CA GLN A 183 -34.93 -9.02 -10.98
C GLN A 183 -33.89 -7.90 -11.14
N TYR A 184 -32.72 -8.27 -11.65
CA TYR A 184 -31.63 -7.35 -11.90
C TYR A 184 -31.89 -6.59 -13.20
N LEU A 185 -32.03 -5.27 -13.12
CA LEU A 185 -32.10 -4.39 -14.28
C LEU A 185 -30.95 -3.41 -14.30
N ILE A 186 -30.49 -3.05 -15.51
CA ILE A 186 -29.62 -1.88 -15.69
C ILE A 186 -30.35 -0.64 -15.17
N ASP A 187 -29.63 0.24 -14.49
CA ASP A 187 -30.18 1.47 -13.93
C ASP A 187 -30.88 2.28 -15.04
N PRO A 188 -32.18 2.64 -14.88
CA PRO A 188 -32.92 3.36 -15.91
C PRO A 188 -32.41 4.79 -16.10
N ASP A 189 -31.67 5.33 -15.12
CA ASP A 189 -30.99 6.62 -15.25
C ASP A 189 -29.87 6.53 -16.30
N GLU A 190 -30.08 7.25 -17.41
CA GLU A 190 -29.16 7.28 -18.53
C GLU A 190 -27.78 7.86 -18.16
N GLU A 191 -27.72 8.82 -17.24
CA GLU A 191 -26.46 9.41 -16.79
C GLU A 191 -25.63 8.38 -16.01
N ILE A 192 -26.29 7.57 -15.17
CA ILE A 192 -25.65 6.48 -14.43
C ILE A 192 -25.18 5.40 -15.39
N ARG A 193 -26.03 5.00 -16.34
CA ARG A 193 -25.71 3.99 -17.34
C ARG A 193 -24.52 4.39 -18.20
N ALA A 194 -24.53 5.61 -18.73
CA ALA A 194 -23.44 6.15 -19.52
C ALA A 194 -22.14 6.24 -18.72
N ALA A 195 -22.19 6.73 -17.47
CA ALA A 195 -21.00 6.84 -16.62
C ALA A 195 -20.33 5.47 -16.35
N VAL A 196 -21.13 4.42 -16.13
CA VAL A 196 -20.61 3.05 -15.94
C VAL A 196 -20.06 2.48 -17.24
N ALA A 197 -20.76 2.65 -18.36
CA ALA A 197 -20.29 2.21 -19.68
C ALA A 197 -18.95 2.88 -20.05
N ASP A 198 -18.82 4.18 -19.83
CA ASP A 198 -17.60 4.96 -20.07
C ASP A 198 -16.39 4.42 -19.31
N VAL A 199 -16.57 3.90 -18.09
CA VAL A 199 -15.47 3.26 -17.35
C VAL A 199 -14.91 2.06 -18.11
N PHE A 200 -15.77 1.22 -18.69
CA PHE A 200 -15.35 0.06 -19.46
C PHE A 200 -14.76 0.46 -20.82
N THR A 201 -15.37 1.42 -21.51
CA THR A 201 -14.87 1.97 -22.79
C THR A 201 -13.48 2.58 -22.62
N CYS A 202 -13.31 3.48 -21.64
CA CYS A 202 -12.02 4.10 -21.33
C CYS A 202 -10.98 3.06 -20.92
N PHE A 203 -11.37 2.00 -20.20
CA PHE A 203 -10.42 0.94 -19.84
C PHE A 203 -10.04 0.05 -21.03
N ALA A 204 -10.98 -0.24 -21.92
CA ALA A 204 -10.71 -1.00 -23.15
C ALA A 204 -9.65 -0.28 -23.98
N GLN A 205 -9.86 1.04 -24.22
CA GLN A 205 -8.96 1.91 -24.97
C GLN A 205 -7.62 2.14 -24.25
N ALA A 206 -7.65 2.70 -23.03
CA ALA A 206 -6.44 3.15 -22.35
C ALA A 206 -5.68 2.01 -21.66
N GLY A 207 -6.36 0.94 -21.28
CA GLY A 207 -5.76 -0.23 -20.64
C GLY A 207 -5.17 -0.02 -19.26
N SER A 208 -5.57 1.06 -18.57
CA SER A 208 -5.03 1.44 -17.26
C SER A 208 -6.14 2.05 -16.41
N ALA A 209 -6.34 1.52 -15.20
CA ALA A 209 -7.31 2.06 -14.24
C ALA A 209 -6.98 3.50 -13.84
N TYR A 210 -5.70 3.89 -13.82
CA TYR A 210 -5.29 5.27 -13.58
C TYR A 210 -5.69 6.22 -14.71
N ARG A 211 -5.62 5.77 -15.97
CA ARG A 211 -6.08 6.59 -17.11
C ARG A 211 -7.59 6.78 -17.07
N VAL A 212 -8.35 5.75 -16.72
CA VAL A 212 -9.81 5.89 -16.47
C VAL A 212 -10.08 6.95 -15.42
N VAL A 213 -9.36 6.97 -14.29
CA VAL A 213 -9.52 8.05 -13.30
C VAL A 213 -9.17 9.42 -13.89
N GLY A 214 -8.15 9.49 -14.75
CA GLY A 214 -7.76 10.70 -15.48
C GLY A 214 -8.87 11.25 -16.38
N GLU A 215 -9.51 10.39 -17.20
CA GLU A 215 -10.65 10.76 -18.05
C GLU A 215 -11.86 11.25 -17.24
N PHE A 216 -11.99 10.81 -15.99
CA PHE A 216 -13.04 11.22 -15.05
C PHE A 216 -12.58 12.34 -14.09
N THR A 217 -11.51 13.09 -14.41
CA THR A 217 -11.04 14.16 -13.51
C THR A 217 -12.05 15.29 -13.38
N ASP A 218 -12.63 15.71 -14.51
CA ASP A 218 -13.61 16.82 -14.58
C ASP A 218 -15.07 16.33 -14.53
N ARG A 219 -15.28 15.02 -14.41
CA ARG A 219 -16.60 14.38 -14.36
C ARG A 219 -16.85 13.72 -13.01
N LYS A 220 -18.05 13.88 -12.47
CA LYS A 220 -18.45 13.11 -11.28
C LYS A 220 -18.90 11.72 -11.70
N PHE A 221 -18.76 10.77 -10.78
CA PHE A 221 -19.18 9.38 -10.95
C PHE A 221 -20.22 9.02 -9.88
N PRO A 222 -21.25 8.24 -10.20
CA PRO A 222 -22.32 7.92 -9.28
C PRO A 222 -21.88 6.88 -8.24
N LEU A 223 -22.40 7.04 -7.03
CA LEU A 223 -22.14 6.17 -5.88
C LEU A 223 -23.45 5.91 -5.15
N ARG A 224 -23.85 4.65 -5.06
CA ARG A 224 -25.00 4.25 -4.23
C ARG A 224 -24.55 4.02 -2.79
N ALA A 225 -25.24 4.64 -1.85
CA ALA A 225 -25.00 4.43 -0.42
C ALA A 225 -25.80 3.22 0.06
N TYR A 226 -25.14 2.26 0.73
CA TYR A 226 -25.78 1.01 1.19
C TYR A 226 -26.09 0.99 2.69
N GLY A 227 -25.89 2.10 3.40
CA GLY A 227 -26.09 2.14 4.85
C GLY A 227 -26.19 3.56 5.43
N GLY A 228 -26.72 3.63 6.65
CA GLY A 228 -27.01 4.89 7.34
C GLY A 228 -28.28 5.58 6.83
N ALA A 229 -28.46 6.84 7.19
CA ALA A 229 -29.63 7.65 6.80
C ALA A 229 -29.80 7.83 5.27
N TRP A 230 -28.77 7.51 4.50
CA TRP A 230 -28.70 7.69 3.05
C TRP A 230 -28.80 6.37 2.28
N ALA A 231 -29.14 5.26 2.95
CA ALA A 231 -29.25 3.94 2.31
C ALA A 231 -30.22 3.98 1.12
N GLY A 232 -29.76 3.48 -0.03
CA GLY A 232 -30.50 3.46 -1.29
C GLY A 232 -30.26 4.67 -2.20
N GLN A 233 -29.75 5.79 -1.67
CA GLN A 233 -29.58 7.03 -2.44
C GLN A 233 -28.30 7.03 -3.29
N VAL A 234 -28.40 7.62 -4.48
CA VAL A 234 -27.27 7.86 -5.39
C VAL A 234 -26.64 9.22 -5.09
N ARG A 235 -25.31 9.25 -5.03
CA ARG A 235 -24.50 10.46 -4.79
C ARG A 235 -23.41 10.57 -5.84
N TRP A 236 -23.16 11.78 -6.32
CA TRP A 236 -22.15 12.04 -7.33
C TRP A 236 -20.86 12.53 -6.69
N GLY A 237 -19.73 11.90 -7.02
CA GLY A 237 -18.43 12.23 -6.44
C GLY A 237 -17.26 11.85 -7.33
N ARG A 238 -16.04 12.10 -6.86
CA ARG A 238 -14.82 11.80 -7.62
C ARG A 238 -14.63 10.28 -7.78
N LEU A 239 -14.38 9.83 -9.00
CA LEU A 239 -13.98 8.45 -9.26
C LEU A 239 -12.55 8.20 -8.73
N SER A 240 -12.39 7.19 -7.88
CA SER A 240 -11.08 6.84 -7.32
C SER A 240 -10.49 5.62 -8.00
N HIS A 241 -9.16 5.49 -7.99
CA HIS A 241 -8.47 4.32 -8.55
C HIS A 241 -8.94 2.99 -7.92
N ALA A 242 -9.15 2.97 -6.59
CA ALA A 242 -9.67 1.79 -5.91
C ALA A 242 -11.05 1.41 -6.44
N ARG A 243 -11.91 2.41 -6.66
CA ARG A 243 -13.27 2.20 -7.18
C ARG A 243 -13.27 1.66 -8.62
N VAL A 244 -12.41 2.19 -9.49
CA VAL A 244 -12.25 1.66 -10.86
C VAL A 244 -11.82 0.19 -10.82
N CYS A 245 -10.83 -0.16 -9.98
CA CYS A 245 -10.43 -1.55 -9.81
C CYS A 245 -11.57 -2.43 -9.30
N ASP A 246 -12.37 -1.94 -8.34
CA ASP A 246 -13.53 -2.69 -7.81
C ASP A 246 -14.59 -2.91 -8.90
N ILE A 247 -14.87 -1.91 -9.75
CA ILE A 247 -15.82 -2.01 -10.87
C ILE A 247 -15.32 -3.04 -11.90
N LEU A 248 -14.08 -2.87 -12.37
CA LEU A 248 -13.49 -3.74 -13.39
C LEU A 248 -13.29 -5.19 -12.91
N ALA A 249 -13.18 -5.42 -11.59
CA ALA A 249 -13.04 -6.74 -10.97
C ALA A 249 -14.37 -7.30 -10.42
N ASN A 250 -15.51 -6.68 -10.74
CA ASN A 250 -16.81 -7.16 -10.31
C ASN A 250 -17.53 -7.94 -11.42
N PRO A 251 -17.72 -9.26 -11.29
CA PRO A 251 -18.36 -10.10 -12.31
C PRO A 251 -19.84 -9.77 -12.53
N CYS A 252 -20.49 -9.04 -11.63
CA CYS A 252 -21.87 -8.56 -11.83
C CYS A 252 -22.01 -7.73 -13.11
N TYR A 253 -21.02 -6.88 -13.44
CA TYR A 253 -21.05 -6.12 -14.69
C TYR A 253 -20.91 -6.99 -15.94
N ALA A 254 -20.54 -8.26 -15.76
CA ALA A 254 -20.48 -9.26 -16.82
C ALA A 254 -21.73 -10.15 -16.89
N GLY A 255 -22.86 -9.70 -16.31
CA GLY A 255 -24.10 -10.47 -16.22
C GLY A 255 -24.00 -11.71 -15.33
N THR A 256 -22.92 -11.85 -14.57
CA THR A 256 -22.61 -13.08 -13.83
C THR A 256 -22.92 -12.93 -12.34
N TYR A 257 -23.78 -13.79 -11.83
CA TYR A 257 -24.10 -13.90 -10.42
C TYR A 257 -23.07 -14.81 -9.72
N VAL A 258 -22.50 -14.34 -8.60
CA VAL A 258 -21.47 -15.09 -7.87
C VAL A 258 -21.73 -15.05 -6.36
N TYR A 259 -21.76 -16.23 -5.74
CA TYR A 259 -21.84 -16.38 -4.29
C TYR A 259 -20.56 -16.98 -3.71
N GLY A 260 -20.22 -16.59 -2.48
CA GLY A 260 -19.10 -17.20 -1.76
C GLY A 260 -17.71 -16.69 -2.14
N ARG A 261 -17.59 -15.54 -2.81
CA ARG A 261 -16.29 -14.89 -3.18
C ARG A 261 -15.34 -14.65 -2.00
N SER A 262 -15.87 -14.65 -0.78
CA SER A 262 -15.10 -14.47 0.45
C SER A 262 -15.60 -15.38 1.56
N TYR A 263 -14.71 -15.77 2.46
CA TYR A 263 -15.02 -16.53 3.67
C TYR A 263 -14.42 -15.86 4.91
N GLN A 264 -14.91 -16.22 6.09
CA GLN A 264 -14.30 -15.83 7.35
C GLN A 264 -13.28 -16.87 7.77
N GLU A 265 -12.06 -16.42 8.03
CA GLU A 265 -10.97 -17.21 8.59
C GLU A 265 -10.87 -16.86 10.09
N TYR A 266 -10.95 -17.86 10.96
CA TYR A 266 -10.78 -17.70 12.41
C TYR A 266 -9.37 -18.16 12.79
N LYS A 267 -8.69 -17.37 13.62
CA LYS A 267 -7.39 -17.69 14.19
C LYS A 267 -7.44 -17.51 15.69
N VAL A 268 -7.10 -18.57 16.41
CA VAL A 268 -6.91 -18.54 17.86
C VAL A 268 -5.53 -17.98 18.14
N THR A 269 -5.44 -16.95 18.97
CA THR A 269 -4.19 -16.36 19.42
C THR A 269 -3.66 -17.12 20.66
N PRO A 270 -2.34 -17.07 20.96
CA PRO A 270 -1.76 -17.82 22.07
C PRO A 270 -2.33 -17.51 23.46
N ASP A 271 -2.94 -16.34 23.63
CA ASP A 271 -3.68 -15.89 24.83
C ASP A 271 -5.13 -16.40 24.87
N GLY A 272 -5.53 -17.30 23.94
CA GLY A 272 -6.88 -17.85 23.86
C GLY A 272 -7.91 -16.95 23.15
N GLY A 273 -7.50 -15.76 22.69
CA GLY A 273 -8.36 -14.87 21.90
C GLY A 273 -8.69 -15.45 20.52
N VAL A 274 -9.85 -15.10 19.94
CA VAL A 274 -10.21 -15.50 18.57
C VAL A 274 -10.27 -14.27 17.69
N ARG A 275 -9.39 -14.20 16.69
CA ARG A 275 -9.42 -13.17 15.64
C ARG A 275 -10.09 -13.73 14.41
N SER A 276 -11.04 -12.98 13.85
CA SER A 276 -11.63 -13.30 12.55
C SER A 276 -11.13 -12.34 11.48
N ALA A 277 -10.84 -12.86 10.29
CA ALA A 277 -10.46 -12.07 9.13
C ALA A 277 -11.28 -12.50 7.92
N ARG A 278 -11.78 -11.55 7.13
CA ARG A 278 -12.41 -11.85 5.84
C ARG A 278 -11.32 -12.09 4.80
N ARG A 279 -11.37 -13.25 4.13
CA ARG A 279 -10.47 -13.61 3.03
C ARG A 279 -11.25 -13.76 1.74
N TYR A 280 -10.64 -13.37 0.62
CA TYR A 280 -11.19 -13.58 -0.71
C TYR A 280 -10.68 -14.88 -1.29
N ARG A 281 -11.54 -15.61 -1.99
CA ARG A 281 -11.20 -16.84 -2.70
C ARG A 281 -10.63 -16.49 -4.08
N PRO A 282 -9.61 -17.20 -4.56
CA PRO A 282 -9.28 -17.24 -5.99
C PRO A 282 -10.52 -17.58 -6.82
N ARG A 283 -10.56 -17.12 -8.07
CA ARG A 283 -11.75 -17.27 -8.94
C ARG A 283 -12.10 -18.74 -9.18
N GLU A 284 -11.08 -19.58 -9.29
CA GLU A 284 -11.18 -21.03 -9.49
C GLU A 284 -11.83 -21.75 -8.29
N GLN A 285 -11.90 -21.09 -7.14
CA GLN A 285 -12.48 -21.63 -5.90
C GLN A 285 -13.82 -20.98 -5.53
N TRP A 286 -14.43 -20.23 -6.45
CA TRP A 286 -15.75 -19.66 -6.22
C TRP A 286 -16.80 -20.78 -6.17
N PRO A 287 -17.53 -20.95 -5.05
CA PRO A 287 -18.43 -22.09 -4.88
C PRO A 287 -19.62 -22.11 -5.84
N LEU A 288 -20.06 -20.93 -6.30
CA LEU A 288 -21.22 -20.80 -7.17
C LEU A 288 -21.03 -19.60 -8.10
N VAL A 289 -21.14 -19.89 -9.40
CA VAL A 289 -21.04 -18.93 -10.49
C VAL A 289 -22.15 -19.26 -11.47
N ILE A 290 -23.06 -18.31 -11.71
CA ILE A 290 -24.15 -18.42 -12.68
C ILE A 290 -23.88 -17.36 -13.73
N HIS A 291 -23.47 -17.78 -14.92
CA HIS A 291 -23.30 -16.91 -16.08
C HIS A 291 -24.66 -16.52 -16.67
N ASP A 292 -24.69 -15.40 -17.37
CA ASP A 292 -25.88 -14.91 -18.10
C ASP A 292 -27.14 -14.84 -17.22
N HIS A 293 -26.96 -14.51 -15.94
CA HIS A 293 -28.04 -14.38 -14.96
C HIS A 293 -28.85 -13.09 -15.20
N HIS A 294 -28.20 -12.04 -15.67
CA HIS A 294 -28.81 -10.74 -15.94
C HIS A 294 -28.01 -10.00 -17.00
N GLU A 295 -28.56 -8.90 -17.51
CA GLU A 295 -27.89 -8.08 -18.51
C GLU A 295 -26.57 -7.49 -17.97
N GLY A 296 -25.48 -7.71 -18.70
CA GLY A 296 -24.14 -7.21 -18.38
C GLY A 296 -23.79 -5.94 -19.16
N TYR A 297 -23.07 -5.01 -18.54
CA TYR A 297 -22.40 -3.92 -19.29
C TYR A 297 -21.28 -4.43 -20.21
N ILE A 298 -20.73 -5.60 -19.91
CA ILE A 298 -19.69 -6.28 -20.68
C ILE A 298 -19.99 -7.78 -20.72
N GLY A 299 -19.39 -8.52 -21.67
CA GLY A 299 -19.45 -9.99 -21.66
C GLY A 299 -18.44 -10.64 -20.70
N TRP A 300 -18.64 -11.92 -20.37
CA TRP A 300 -17.74 -12.70 -19.51
C TRP A 300 -16.28 -12.75 -20.03
N GLN A 301 -16.10 -12.92 -21.34
CA GLN A 301 -14.78 -12.88 -21.99
C GLN A 301 -14.07 -11.53 -21.77
N GLN A 302 -14.80 -10.42 -21.92
CA GLN A 302 -14.27 -9.08 -21.69
C GLN A 302 -13.89 -8.88 -20.22
N PHE A 303 -14.67 -9.44 -19.29
CA PHE A 303 -14.32 -9.43 -17.86
C PHE A 303 -13.01 -10.17 -17.58
N LEU A 304 -12.83 -11.37 -18.14
CA LEU A 304 -11.57 -12.12 -17.99
C LEU A 304 -10.38 -11.37 -18.60
N ALA A 305 -10.57 -10.75 -19.77
CA ALA A 305 -9.55 -9.91 -20.41
C ALA A 305 -9.20 -8.70 -19.52
N ASN A 306 -10.20 -8.06 -18.91
CA ASN A 306 -10.01 -6.95 -17.98
C ASN A 306 -9.24 -7.38 -16.73
N GLU A 307 -9.59 -8.52 -16.13
CA GLU A 307 -8.89 -9.10 -14.98
C GLU A 307 -7.41 -9.38 -15.33
N ALA A 308 -7.15 -10.03 -16.46
CA ALA A 308 -5.79 -10.31 -16.93
C ALA A 308 -4.98 -9.02 -17.14
N LYS A 309 -5.58 -7.99 -17.76
CA LYS A 309 -4.96 -6.68 -17.98
C LYS A 309 -4.67 -5.97 -16.66
N LEU A 310 -5.57 -6.03 -15.69
CA LEU A 310 -5.35 -5.50 -14.33
C LEU A 310 -4.20 -6.22 -13.63
N GLN A 311 -4.11 -7.55 -13.71
CA GLN A 311 -2.97 -8.28 -13.14
C GLN A 311 -1.65 -7.91 -13.83
N ALA A 312 -1.62 -7.80 -15.16
CA ALA A 312 -0.44 -7.40 -15.93
C ALA A 312 0.06 -5.99 -15.55
N ASN A 313 -0.83 -5.12 -15.10
CA ASN A 313 -0.50 -3.77 -14.63
C ASN A 313 0.05 -3.71 -13.19
N ARG A 314 0.00 -4.80 -12.40
CA ARG A 314 0.44 -4.82 -11.00
C ARG A 314 1.97 -4.93 -10.87
N THR A 315 2.63 -3.79 -10.79
CA THR A 315 4.11 -3.70 -10.64
C THR A 315 4.66 -4.48 -9.44
N ARG A 316 3.97 -4.48 -8.30
CA ARG A 316 4.42 -5.21 -7.09
C ARG A 316 4.39 -6.74 -7.23
N LYS A 317 3.65 -7.28 -8.19
CA LYS A 317 3.53 -8.73 -8.44
C LYS A 317 4.20 -9.14 -9.77
N GLY A 318 5.21 -8.39 -10.22
CA GLY A 318 5.94 -8.70 -11.45
C GLY A 318 5.27 -8.23 -12.74
N GLY A 319 4.19 -7.45 -12.65
CA GLY A 319 3.54 -6.82 -13.79
C GLY A 319 4.49 -5.86 -14.54
N ARG A 320 4.36 -5.83 -15.87
CA ARG A 320 5.22 -5.08 -16.78
C ARG A 320 4.40 -4.06 -17.57
N PRO A 321 3.72 -3.08 -16.96
CA PRO A 321 2.91 -2.13 -17.73
C PRO A 321 3.78 -1.29 -18.67
N ALA A 322 3.27 -0.99 -19.87
CA ALA A 322 3.87 -0.02 -20.78
C ALA A 322 3.50 1.37 -20.25
N ARG A 323 4.50 2.10 -19.76
CA ARG A 323 4.36 3.43 -19.14
C ARG A 323 5.02 4.50 -19.99
N GLU A 324 4.73 5.75 -19.67
CA GLU A 324 5.40 6.92 -20.23
C GLU A 324 6.93 6.89 -19.97
N GLY A 325 7.67 7.73 -20.69
CA GLY A 325 9.13 7.88 -20.59
C GLY A 325 9.91 7.17 -21.69
N HIS A 326 11.12 7.67 -21.98
CA HIS A 326 11.89 7.30 -23.18
C HIS A 326 12.45 5.87 -23.18
N ALA A 327 12.56 5.21 -22.03
CA ALA A 327 13.16 3.87 -21.92
C ALA A 327 12.21 2.79 -22.49
N LEU A 328 12.46 2.34 -23.72
CA LEU A 328 11.58 1.44 -24.50
C LEU A 328 11.50 0.02 -23.92
N LEU A 329 12.60 -0.49 -23.38
CA LEU A 329 12.70 -1.85 -22.86
C LEU A 329 12.37 -1.96 -21.38
N GLN A 330 11.86 -0.88 -20.76
CA GLN A 330 11.40 -0.88 -19.37
C GLN A 330 10.53 -2.10 -19.06
N GLY A 331 10.87 -2.86 -18.02
CA GLY A 331 10.08 -4.01 -17.55
C GLY A 331 10.25 -5.31 -18.34
N ILE A 332 10.86 -5.27 -19.53
CA ILE A 332 11.23 -6.48 -20.30
C ILE A 332 12.74 -6.71 -20.37
N ILE A 333 13.55 -5.72 -19.99
CA ILE A 333 15.01 -5.87 -19.92
C ILE A 333 15.49 -6.58 -18.63
N VAL A 334 16.44 -7.49 -18.79
CA VAL A 334 17.00 -8.37 -17.76
C VAL A 334 18.53 -8.25 -17.72
N CYS A 335 19.10 -8.26 -16.52
CA CYS A 335 20.53 -8.34 -16.31
C CYS A 335 21.01 -9.78 -16.45
N GLY A 336 21.83 -10.10 -17.45
CA GLY A 336 22.39 -11.44 -17.63
C GLY A 336 23.44 -11.83 -16.56
N GLY A 337 23.85 -10.90 -15.69
CA GLY A 337 24.74 -11.18 -14.57
C GLY A 337 24.05 -11.75 -13.32
N CYS A 338 22.79 -11.39 -13.07
CA CYS A 338 22.02 -11.85 -11.90
C CYS A 338 20.64 -12.42 -12.24
N GLY A 339 20.21 -12.36 -13.49
CA GLY A 339 18.88 -12.78 -13.94
C GLY A 339 17.74 -11.85 -13.50
N ILE A 340 18.04 -10.77 -12.76
CA ILE A 340 17.04 -9.82 -12.27
C ILE A 340 16.79 -8.73 -13.31
N ARG A 341 15.54 -8.27 -13.37
CA ARG A 341 15.11 -7.19 -14.28
C ARG A 341 15.85 -5.89 -13.98
N MET A 342 16.13 -5.14 -15.04
CA MET A 342 16.74 -3.81 -14.91
C MET A 342 15.65 -2.74 -14.82
N ALA A 343 15.87 -1.73 -13.98
CA ALA A 343 14.99 -0.60 -13.81
C ALA A 343 15.53 0.62 -14.58
N PRO A 344 14.68 1.38 -15.29
CA PRO A 344 15.11 2.63 -15.90
C PRO A 344 15.40 3.66 -14.79
N SER A 345 16.48 4.41 -14.96
CA SER A 345 16.86 5.55 -14.17
C SER A 345 16.94 6.76 -15.09
N TYR A 346 16.05 7.72 -14.87
CA TYR A 346 16.01 8.99 -15.58
C TYR A 346 16.82 10.02 -14.79
N ARG A 347 17.89 10.57 -15.37
CA ARG A 347 18.66 11.66 -14.74
C ARG A 347 18.25 13.02 -15.30
N ASP A 348 17.95 13.09 -16.60
CA ASP A 348 17.21 14.17 -17.26
C ASP A 348 16.40 13.59 -18.46
N GLN A 349 15.76 14.43 -19.28
CA GLN A 349 14.99 14.00 -20.46
C GLN A 349 15.85 13.38 -21.57
N ARG A 350 17.17 13.63 -21.59
CA ARG A 350 18.10 13.17 -22.65
C ARG A 350 19.00 12.02 -22.20
N TYR A 351 19.14 11.77 -20.90
CA TYR A 351 20.01 10.73 -20.33
C TYR A 351 19.21 9.81 -19.40
N SER A 352 18.77 8.68 -19.98
CA SER A 352 18.27 7.53 -19.24
C SER A 352 19.22 6.34 -19.31
N SER A 353 19.19 5.51 -18.28
CA SER A 353 19.98 4.26 -18.21
C SER A 353 19.16 3.14 -17.58
N TYR A 354 19.42 1.91 -17.98
CA TYR A 354 18.97 0.72 -17.28
C TYR A 354 19.98 0.35 -16.20
N GLN A 355 19.50 0.27 -14.96
CA GLN A 355 20.28 -0.13 -13.80
C GLN A 355 19.77 -1.48 -13.28
N CYS A 356 20.67 -2.38 -12.92
CA CYS A 356 20.29 -3.62 -12.25
C CYS A 356 19.51 -3.31 -10.96
N ALA A 357 18.27 -3.81 -10.85
CA ALA A 357 17.40 -3.49 -9.72
C ALA A 357 17.90 -4.09 -8.40
N GLU A 358 18.50 -5.28 -8.45
CA GLU A 358 19.09 -5.97 -7.30
C GLU A 358 20.29 -5.20 -6.73
N ALA A 359 21.21 -4.79 -7.62
CA ALA A 359 22.36 -3.98 -7.27
C ALA A 359 21.96 -2.65 -6.60
N ARG A 360 20.84 -2.06 -7.04
CA ARG A 360 20.31 -0.81 -6.46
C ARG A 360 19.62 -1.03 -5.12
N ARG A 361 18.90 -2.13 -4.94
CA ARG A 361 18.12 -2.40 -3.71
C ARG A 361 19.01 -2.87 -2.56
N GLU A 362 19.91 -3.80 -2.83
CA GLU A 362 20.70 -4.49 -1.80
C GLU A 362 22.14 -3.96 -1.68
N ALA A 363 22.52 -2.97 -2.50
CA ALA A 363 23.89 -2.48 -2.66
C ALA A 363 24.92 -3.59 -3.00
N LYS A 364 24.44 -4.78 -3.40
CA LYS A 364 25.24 -5.93 -3.81
C LYS A 364 25.35 -5.96 -5.33
N VAL A 365 26.46 -5.45 -5.85
CA VAL A 365 26.80 -5.58 -7.28
C VAL A 365 27.58 -6.88 -7.44
N THR A 366 27.02 -7.89 -8.11
CA THR A 366 27.87 -8.99 -8.59
C THR A 366 28.83 -8.44 -9.66
N ALA A 367 30.05 -8.96 -9.76
CA ALA A 367 31.08 -8.44 -10.67
C ALA A 367 30.63 -8.34 -12.16
N ARG A 368 29.59 -9.10 -12.53
CA ARG A 368 29.00 -9.14 -13.88
C ARG A 368 27.77 -8.23 -14.06
N CYS A 369 27.22 -7.62 -13.01
CA CYS A 369 26.11 -6.67 -13.12
C CYS A 369 26.59 -5.35 -13.75
N ARG A 370 25.86 -4.85 -14.76
CA ARG A 370 26.18 -3.58 -15.45
C ARG A 370 25.01 -2.60 -15.42
N THR A 371 25.35 -1.32 -15.55
CA THR A 371 24.40 -0.24 -15.92
C THR A 371 24.67 0.13 -17.36
N ILE A 372 23.62 0.30 -18.16
CA ILE A 372 23.75 0.62 -19.58
C ILE A 372 22.86 1.80 -19.97
N ALA A 373 23.32 2.65 -20.89
CA ALA A 373 22.52 3.75 -21.40
C ALA A 373 21.33 3.20 -22.20
N THR A 374 20.17 3.86 -22.12
CA THR A 374 19.00 3.41 -22.87
C THR A 374 19.23 3.49 -24.36
N SER A 375 19.83 4.58 -24.88
CA SER A 375 20.09 4.76 -26.32
C SER A 375 20.82 3.56 -26.94
N VAL A 376 21.90 3.10 -26.29
CA VAL A 376 22.70 1.96 -26.79
C VAL A 376 21.88 0.68 -26.98
N VAL A 377 20.94 0.38 -26.09
CA VAL A 377 20.14 -0.87 -26.15
C VAL A 377 18.84 -0.67 -26.90
N ASP A 378 18.15 0.43 -26.64
CA ASP A 378 16.86 0.75 -27.24
C ASP A 378 17.00 0.98 -28.75
N ASP A 379 18.06 1.67 -29.20
CA ASP A 379 18.30 1.92 -30.63
C ASP A 379 18.63 0.60 -31.35
N ALA A 380 19.57 -0.19 -30.80
CA ALA A 380 19.96 -1.48 -31.38
C ALA A 380 18.78 -2.48 -31.47
N VAL A 381 17.94 -2.54 -30.44
CA VAL A 381 16.76 -3.41 -30.45
C VAL A 381 15.68 -2.86 -31.38
N SER A 382 15.51 -1.54 -31.46
CA SER A 382 14.56 -0.92 -32.41
C SER A 382 14.99 -1.20 -33.85
N GLU A 383 16.26 -1.05 -34.17
CA GLU A 383 16.82 -1.39 -35.49
C GLU A 383 16.60 -2.87 -35.84
N LEU A 384 16.87 -3.79 -34.91
CA LEU A 384 16.61 -5.22 -35.15
C LEU A 384 15.12 -5.47 -35.43
N VAL A 385 14.22 -4.88 -34.65
CA VAL A 385 12.77 -5.06 -34.84
C VAL A 385 12.32 -4.50 -36.17
N LEU A 386 12.75 -3.28 -36.53
CA LEU A 386 12.40 -2.66 -37.80
C LEU A 386 12.97 -3.45 -39.00
N ALA A 387 14.19 -3.98 -38.89
CA ALA A 387 14.79 -4.83 -39.93
C ALA A 387 14.07 -6.19 -40.06
N THR A 388 13.56 -6.73 -38.95
CA THR A 388 12.83 -8.00 -38.95
C THR A 388 11.43 -7.85 -39.57
N ILE A 389 10.77 -6.71 -39.35
CA ILE A 389 9.46 -6.40 -39.94
C ILE A 389 9.66 -5.95 -41.40
N ASN A 390 9.81 -6.91 -42.31
CA ASN A 390 9.83 -6.65 -43.76
C ASN A 390 8.39 -6.46 -44.30
N PRO A 391 8.16 -5.59 -45.31
CA PRO A 391 6.90 -5.49 -46.06
C PRO A 391 6.24 -6.82 -46.45
N GLY A 392 7.02 -7.87 -46.75
CA GLY A 392 6.53 -9.21 -47.02
C GLY A 392 5.83 -9.88 -45.82
N GLN A 393 6.35 -9.69 -44.60
CA GLN A 393 5.73 -10.19 -43.37
C GLN A 393 4.49 -9.39 -43.00
N ILE A 394 4.45 -8.09 -43.28
CA ILE A 394 3.26 -7.26 -43.07
C ILE A 394 2.12 -7.70 -44.01
N LYS A 395 2.43 -7.99 -45.28
CA LYS A 395 1.44 -8.59 -46.22
C LYS A 395 0.92 -9.94 -45.72
N LEU A 396 1.78 -10.77 -45.12
CA LEU A 396 1.38 -12.07 -44.57
C LEU A 396 0.50 -11.92 -43.32
N ALA A 397 0.86 -10.99 -42.42
CA ALA A 397 0.08 -10.66 -41.22
C ALA A 397 -1.29 -10.08 -41.57
N LEU A 398 -1.36 -9.21 -42.58
CA LEU A 398 -2.63 -8.71 -43.12
C LEU A 398 -3.46 -9.83 -43.77
N LYS A 399 -2.85 -10.75 -44.52
CA LYS A 399 -3.54 -11.93 -45.06
C LYS A 399 -4.07 -12.87 -43.97
N ALA A 400 -3.33 -13.05 -42.87
CA ALA A 400 -3.77 -13.82 -41.71
C ALA A 400 -4.90 -13.10 -40.97
N ALA A 401 -4.83 -11.78 -40.83
CA ALA A 401 -5.92 -10.96 -40.29
C ALA A 401 -7.17 -11.03 -41.18
N ASP A 402 -7.01 -11.05 -42.51
CA ASP A 402 -8.12 -11.27 -43.45
C ASP A 402 -8.75 -12.65 -43.29
N GLU A 403 -7.96 -13.69 -43.02
CA GLU A 403 -8.48 -15.05 -42.79
C GLU A 403 -9.26 -15.12 -41.47
N VAL A 404 -8.79 -14.43 -40.43
CA VAL A 404 -9.51 -14.28 -39.16
C VAL A 404 -10.79 -13.47 -39.36
N ALA A 405 -10.74 -12.37 -40.10
CA ALA A 405 -11.91 -11.58 -40.47
C ALA A 405 -12.91 -12.40 -41.30
N ARG A 406 -12.43 -13.22 -42.25
CA ARG A 406 -13.26 -14.16 -43.02
C ARG A 406 -13.86 -15.25 -42.14
N ARG A 407 -13.14 -15.75 -41.12
CA ARG A 407 -13.67 -16.68 -40.12
C ARG A 407 -14.78 -16.03 -39.27
N HIS A 408 -14.63 -14.75 -38.93
CA HIS A 408 -15.69 -13.97 -38.29
C HIS A 408 -16.90 -13.75 -39.21
N THR A 409 -16.71 -13.46 -40.49
CA THR A 409 -17.82 -13.37 -41.47
C THR A 409 -18.57 -14.71 -41.61
N ARG A 410 -17.86 -15.85 -41.59
CA ARG A 410 -18.48 -17.18 -41.59
C ARG A 410 -19.28 -17.45 -40.31
N SER A 411 -18.77 -17.04 -39.15
CA SER A 411 -19.49 -17.14 -37.87
C SER A 411 -20.74 -16.24 -37.84
N HIS A 412 -20.64 -15.03 -38.38
CA HIS A 412 -21.79 -14.13 -38.55
C HIS A 412 -22.85 -14.75 -39.47
N ARG A 413 -22.44 -15.31 -40.61
CA ARG A 413 -23.35 -15.97 -41.54
C ARG A 413 -24.02 -17.21 -40.92
N ALA A 414 -23.31 -17.95 -40.07
CA ALA A 414 -23.88 -19.08 -39.33
C ALA A 414 -24.92 -18.62 -38.29
N ALA A 415 -24.67 -17.49 -37.60
CA ALA A 415 -25.62 -16.90 -36.67
C ALA A 415 -26.86 -16.33 -37.38
N GLU A 416 -26.70 -15.70 -38.55
CA GLU A 416 -27.82 -15.26 -39.41
C GLU A 416 -28.73 -16.44 -39.79
N LEU A 417 -28.14 -17.51 -40.31
CA LEU A 417 -28.88 -18.71 -40.70
C LEU A 417 -29.52 -19.42 -39.51
N ALA A 418 -28.96 -19.32 -38.30
CA ALA A 418 -29.53 -19.88 -37.09
C ALA A 418 -30.77 -19.08 -36.64
N ALA A 419 -30.69 -17.74 -36.68
CA ALA A 419 -31.83 -16.86 -36.39
C ALA A 419 -32.98 -17.07 -37.41
N GLU A 420 -32.66 -17.14 -38.70
CA GLU A 420 -33.65 -17.44 -39.76
C GLU A 420 -34.36 -18.79 -39.53
N ARG A 421 -33.61 -19.84 -39.16
CA ARG A 421 -34.19 -21.17 -38.86
C ARG A 421 -35.07 -21.14 -37.62
N ALA A 422 -34.62 -20.47 -36.56
CA ALA A 422 -35.38 -20.36 -35.32
C ALA A 422 -36.69 -19.59 -35.53
N GLN A 423 -36.67 -18.54 -36.35
CA GLN A 423 -37.86 -17.80 -36.76
C GLN A 423 -38.86 -18.72 -37.46
N TYR A 424 -38.38 -19.45 -38.48
CA TYR A 424 -39.23 -20.37 -39.22
C TYR A 424 -39.84 -21.46 -38.32
N GLU A 425 -39.09 -21.98 -37.35
CA GLU A 425 -39.59 -22.98 -36.41
C GLU A 425 -40.60 -22.39 -35.40
N ALA A 426 -40.42 -21.14 -34.98
CA ALA A 426 -41.38 -20.42 -34.14
C ALA A 426 -42.70 -20.18 -34.89
N ASP A 427 -42.64 -19.66 -36.12
CA ASP A 427 -43.81 -19.43 -36.98
C ASP A 427 -44.56 -20.73 -37.31
N ARG A 428 -43.82 -21.85 -37.45
CA ARG A 428 -44.43 -23.17 -37.65
C ARG A 428 -45.12 -23.66 -36.39
N ALA A 429 -44.53 -23.45 -35.21
CA ALA A 429 -45.13 -23.86 -33.94
C ALA A 429 -46.36 -23.01 -33.59
N GLU A 430 -46.34 -21.72 -33.90
CA GLU A 430 -47.48 -20.81 -33.78
C GLU A 430 -48.67 -21.30 -34.63
N ARG A 431 -48.43 -21.55 -35.93
CA ARG A 431 -49.48 -22.05 -36.82
C ARG A 431 -50.08 -23.38 -36.35
N ALA A 432 -49.26 -24.26 -35.78
CA ALA A 432 -49.75 -25.52 -35.23
C ALA A 432 -50.62 -25.31 -33.99
N PHE A 433 -50.29 -24.35 -33.13
CA PHE A 433 -51.10 -23.97 -31.98
C PHE A 433 -52.44 -23.34 -32.41
N MET A 434 -52.42 -22.42 -33.37
CA MET A 434 -53.63 -21.72 -33.86
C MET A 434 -54.63 -22.64 -34.58
N GLN A 435 -54.20 -23.83 -35.04
CA GLN A 435 -55.04 -24.82 -35.71
C GLN A 435 -55.71 -25.82 -34.76
N VAL A 436 -55.38 -25.80 -33.46
CA VAL A 436 -55.97 -26.74 -32.50
C VAL A 436 -57.39 -26.32 -32.11
N GLU A 437 -58.33 -27.26 -32.09
CA GLU A 437 -59.68 -26.98 -31.63
C GLU A 437 -59.70 -26.68 -30.12
N PRO A 438 -60.44 -25.65 -29.64
CA PRO A 438 -60.46 -25.25 -28.23
C PRO A 438 -60.87 -26.35 -27.23
N GLU A 439 -61.59 -27.36 -27.71
CA GLU A 439 -62.07 -28.50 -26.93
C GLU A 439 -60.92 -29.47 -26.55
N ASN A 440 -59.84 -29.50 -27.34
CA ASN A 440 -58.68 -30.37 -27.14
C ASN A 440 -57.63 -29.74 -26.19
N ARG A 441 -58.06 -29.40 -24.96
CA ARG A 441 -57.28 -28.63 -23.97
C ARG A 441 -55.88 -29.18 -23.67
N LEU A 442 -55.71 -30.52 -23.65
CA LEU A 442 -54.41 -31.14 -23.39
C LEU A 442 -53.43 -31.00 -24.57
N VAL A 443 -53.95 -31.07 -25.80
CA VAL A 443 -53.17 -30.89 -27.03
C VAL A 443 -52.81 -29.42 -27.19
N ALA A 444 -53.75 -28.50 -26.93
CA ALA A 444 -53.52 -27.07 -26.94
C ALA A 444 -52.39 -26.66 -25.98
N ARG A 445 -52.43 -27.13 -24.72
CA ARG A 445 -51.35 -26.90 -23.74
C ARG A 445 -49.98 -27.43 -24.18
N THR A 446 -49.97 -28.56 -24.88
CA THR A 446 -48.72 -29.17 -25.38
C THR A 446 -48.13 -28.36 -26.54
N LEU A 447 -49.00 -27.88 -27.44
CA LEU A 447 -48.61 -27.04 -28.58
C LEU A 447 -48.22 -25.62 -28.15
N GLU A 448 -48.91 -25.05 -27.17
CA GLU A 448 -48.56 -23.78 -26.51
C GLU A 448 -47.14 -23.85 -25.93
N LYS A 449 -46.88 -24.86 -25.08
CA LYS A 449 -45.54 -25.08 -24.51
C LYS A 449 -44.46 -25.26 -25.59
N ARG A 450 -44.80 -25.95 -26.69
CA ARG A 450 -43.88 -26.13 -27.83
C ARG A 450 -43.61 -24.80 -28.55
N TRP A 451 -44.61 -23.95 -28.70
CA TRP A 451 -44.47 -22.62 -29.28
C TRP A 451 -43.63 -21.70 -28.40
N GLU A 452 -43.88 -21.65 -27.09
CA GLU A 452 -43.06 -20.92 -26.11
C GLU A 452 -41.60 -21.35 -26.17
N THR A 453 -41.34 -22.66 -26.27
CA THR A 453 -39.98 -23.20 -26.38
C THR A 453 -39.29 -22.71 -27.67
N LYS A 454 -40.03 -22.61 -28.78
CA LYS A 454 -39.48 -22.14 -30.06
C LYS A 454 -39.28 -20.62 -30.10
N LEU A 455 -40.15 -19.84 -29.46
CA LEU A 455 -39.96 -18.40 -29.26
C LEU A 455 -38.71 -18.10 -28.42
N ALA A 456 -38.49 -18.84 -27.33
CA ALA A 456 -37.28 -18.70 -26.53
C ALA A 456 -36.01 -18.97 -27.36
N ALA A 457 -36.01 -20.03 -28.17
CA ALA A 457 -34.89 -20.36 -29.04
C ALA A 457 -34.63 -19.30 -30.13
N LEU A 458 -35.68 -18.63 -30.62
CA LEU A 458 -35.55 -17.50 -31.55
C LEU A 458 -34.85 -16.31 -30.88
N VAL A 459 -35.30 -15.91 -29.69
CA VAL A 459 -34.70 -14.81 -28.93
C VAL A 459 -33.21 -15.08 -28.65
N GLU A 460 -32.86 -16.31 -28.28
CA GLU A 460 -31.46 -16.72 -28.09
C GLU A 460 -30.64 -16.60 -29.40
N ALA A 461 -31.21 -17.02 -30.54
CA ALA A 461 -30.53 -16.95 -31.83
C ALA A 461 -30.35 -15.50 -32.32
N GLU A 462 -31.32 -14.62 -32.08
CA GLU A 462 -31.23 -13.19 -32.41
C GLU A 462 -30.19 -12.47 -31.53
N ALA A 463 -30.13 -12.78 -30.24
CA ALA A 463 -29.11 -12.26 -29.34
C ALA A 463 -27.70 -12.70 -29.74
N ALA A 464 -27.54 -13.94 -30.19
CA ALA A 464 -26.28 -14.45 -30.72
C ALA A 464 -25.87 -13.74 -32.03
N LEU A 465 -26.82 -13.42 -32.90
CA LEU A 465 -26.58 -12.65 -34.12
C LEU A 465 -26.18 -11.19 -33.82
N ALA A 466 -26.86 -10.53 -32.88
CA ALA A 466 -26.51 -9.18 -32.44
C ALA A 466 -25.08 -9.14 -31.87
N THR A 467 -24.74 -10.10 -31.01
CA THR A 467 -23.37 -10.24 -30.47
C THR A 467 -22.34 -10.46 -31.58
N ALA A 468 -22.66 -11.25 -32.61
CA ALA A 468 -21.77 -11.48 -33.74
C ALA A 468 -21.59 -10.24 -34.64
N ARG A 469 -22.60 -9.34 -34.71
CA ARG A 469 -22.52 -8.05 -35.41
C ARG A 469 -21.63 -7.06 -34.68
N ASP A 470 -21.83 -6.91 -33.37
CA ASP A 470 -21.07 -5.96 -32.53
C ASP A 470 -19.61 -6.36 -32.36
N ALA A 471 -19.28 -7.65 -32.50
CA ALA A 471 -17.91 -8.15 -32.44
C ALA A 471 -17.04 -7.80 -33.67
N ARG A 472 -17.57 -7.08 -34.68
CA ARG A 472 -16.81 -6.64 -35.86
C ARG A 472 -16.20 -5.25 -35.62
N PRO A 473 -14.89 -5.13 -35.34
CA PRO A 473 -14.26 -3.81 -35.29
C PRO A 473 -14.20 -3.20 -36.70
N GLU A 474 -14.47 -1.89 -36.80
CA GLU A 474 -14.15 -1.11 -38.00
C GLU A 474 -12.62 -1.04 -38.14
N LEU A 475 -12.08 -1.86 -39.06
CA LEU A 475 -10.67 -1.79 -39.41
C LEU A 475 -10.46 -0.70 -40.48
N PRO A 476 -9.38 0.10 -40.39
CA PRO A 476 -9.01 1.03 -41.45
C PRO A 476 -8.86 0.32 -42.78
N GLU A 477 -9.09 1.05 -43.87
CA GLU A 477 -8.98 0.51 -45.23
C GLU A 477 -7.59 -0.13 -45.46
N ARG A 478 -7.57 -1.27 -46.14
CA ARG A 478 -6.36 -2.09 -46.37
C ARG A 478 -5.23 -1.29 -47.01
N SER A 479 -5.59 -0.41 -47.94
CA SER A 479 -4.72 0.56 -48.61
C SER A 479 -3.98 1.44 -47.61
N SER A 480 -4.69 2.00 -46.63
CA SER A 480 -4.15 2.86 -45.57
C SER A 480 -3.20 2.11 -44.64
N LEU A 481 -3.52 0.87 -44.26
CA LEU A 481 -2.63 0.04 -43.43
C LEU A 481 -1.35 -0.36 -44.18
N LEU A 482 -1.45 -0.68 -45.47
CA LEU A 482 -0.30 -0.99 -46.33
C LEU A 482 0.58 0.23 -46.59
N ALA A 483 -0.02 1.43 -46.71
CA ALA A 483 0.71 2.69 -46.83
C ALA A 483 1.48 3.03 -45.55
N LEU A 484 0.86 2.90 -44.37
CA LEU A 484 1.55 3.06 -43.07
C LEU A 484 2.69 2.04 -42.88
N ALA A 485 2.48 0.82 -43.38
CA ALA A 485 3.48 -0.25 -43.34
C ALA A 485 4.65 -0.05 -44.31
N GLY A 486 4.46 0.77 -45.35
CA GLY A 486 5.46 1.04 -46.38
C GLY A 486 6.66 1.83 -45.86
N ASP A 487 6.49 2.62 -44.80
CA ASP A 487 7.56 3.37 -44.13
C ASP A 487 7.41 3.29 -42.60
N LEU A 488 7.49 2.05 -42.10
CA LEU A 488 7.48 1.76 -40.66
C LEU A 488 8.57 2.53 -39.90
N PRO A 489 9.80 2.71 -40.43
CA PRO A 489 10.84 3.54 -39.78
C PRO A 489 10.43 5.00 -39.59
N ALA A 490 9.82 5.66 -40.59
CA ALA A 490 9.35 7.04 -40.44
C ALA A 490 8.20 7.13 -39.43
N LEU A 491 7.27 6.18 -39.46
CA LEU A 491 6.20 6.08 -38.46
C LEU A 491 6.77 5.91 -37.04
N TRP A 492 7.76 5.03 -36.89
CA TRP A 492 8.45 4.79 -35.62
C TRP A 492 9.18 6.04 -35.10
N ALA A 493 9.75 6.85 -36.00
CA ALA A 493 10.43 8.09 -35.68
C ALA A 493 9.48 9.29 -35.44
N SER A 494 8.19 9.19 -35.82
CA SER A 494 7.23 10.29 -35.72
C SER A 494 7.06 10.81 -34.28
N PRO A 495 7.05 12.14 -34.05
CA PRO A 495 6.77 12.70 -32.74
C PRO A 495 5.34 12.44 -32.24
N ASP A 496 4.40 12.13 -33.15
CA ASP A 496 3.00 11.88 -32.83
C ASP A 496 2.77 10.52 -32.14
N ILE A 497 3.74 9.60 -32.23
CA ILE A 497 3.67 8.32 -31.52
C ILE A 497 4.30 8.46 -30.14
N GLU A 498 3.47 8.30 -29.10
CA GLU A 498 3.96 8.27 -27.74
C GLU A 498 4.92 7.09 -27.51
N TYR A 499 5.96 7.29 -26.68
CA TYR A 499 6.85 6.20 -26.25
C TYR A 499 6.11 5.01 -25.63
N ARG A 500 4.95 5.24 -25.03
CA ARG A 500 4.11 4.18 -24.48
C ARG A 500 3.62 3.22 -25.55
N ASP A 501 3.25 3.73 -26.73
CA ASP A 501 2.74 2.92 -27.83
C ASP A 501 3.87 2.19 -28.55
N ARG A 502 5.04 2.83 -28.70
CA ARG A 502 6.28 2.16 -29.10
C ARG A 502 6.60 0.94 -28.22
N LYS A 503 6.50 1.09 -26.89
CA LYS A 503 6.69 -0.02 -25.93
C LYS A 503 5.68 -1.14 -26.10
N ARG A 504 4.41 -0.80 -26.38
CA ARG A 504 3.35 -1.80 -26.62
C ARG A 504 3.68 -2.62 -27.86
N LEU A 505 4.07 -1.95 -28.95
CA LEU A 505 4.44 -2.58 -30.21
C LEU A 505 5.69 -3.46 -30.07
N LEU A 506 6.72 -3.03 -29.34
CA LEU A 506 7.88 -3.90 -29.09
C LEU A 506 7.49 -5.18 -28.35
N ARG A 507 6.57 -5.10 -27.41
CA ARG A 507 6.18 -6.23 -26.56
C ARG A 507 5.22 -7.22 -27.21
N THR A 508 4.57 -6.85 -28.31
CA THR A 508 3.84 -7.82 -29.13
C THR A 508 4.80 -8.78 -29.83
N LEU A 509 6.04 -8.36 -30.08
CA LEU A 509 7.05 -9.16 -30.78
C LEU A 509 8.10 -9.75 -29.83
N ILE A 510 8.53 -8.99 -28.82
CA ILE A 510 9.61 -9.34 -27.89
C ILE A 510 9.05 -9.80 -26.54
N ALA A 511 9.51 -10.97 -26.08
CA ALA A 511 9.20 -11.53 -24.76
C ALA A 511 10.09 -10.92 -23.65
N ASP A 512 11.40 -10.86 -23.90
CA ASP A 512 12.38 -10.19 -23.04
C ASP A 512 13.69 -9.87 -23.77
N VAL A 513 14.46 -8.96 -23.18
CA VAL A 513 15.80 -8.57 -23.64
C VAL A 513 16.78 -8.79 -22.50
N THR A 514 17.89 -9.47 -22.76
CA THR A 514 18.89 -9.79 -21.74
C THR A 514 20.22 -9.14 -22.09
N ILE A 515 20.80 -8.37 -21.15
CA ILE A 515 22.15 -7.84 -21.28
C ILE A 515 23.15 -8.90 -20.85
N ILE A 516 23.83 -9.52 -21.82
CA ILE A 516 24.76 -10.62 -21.59
C ILE A 516 26.11 -10.06 -21.11
N PRO A 517 26.68 -10.56 -19.99
CA PRO A 517 27.97 -10.07 -19.50
C PRO A 517 29.11 -10.43 -20.45
N THR A 518 29.83 -9.41 -20.94
CA THR A 518 31.05 -9.57 -21.74
C THR A 518 32.28 -9.20 -20.91
N SER A 519 33.44 -9.80 -21.19
CA SER A 519 34.73 -9.43 -20.59
C SER A 519 35.18 -8.03 -21.04
N GLU A 520 34.89 -7.68 -22.28
CA GLU A 520 35.20 -6.38 -22.87
C GLU A 520 34.33 -5.25 -22.26
N LYS A 521 34.95 -4.10 -22.00
CA LYS A 521 34.28 -2.94 -21.38
C LYS A 521 33.57 -2.07 -22.40
N ASP A 522 34.05 -2.07 -23.64
CA ASP A 522 33.63 -1.20 -24.73
C ASP A 522 32.62 -1.85 -25.69
N VAL A 523 32.22 -3.08 -25.39
CA VAL A 523 31.22 -3.84 -26.13
C VAL A 523 30.11 -4.30 -25.18
N VAL A 524 28.87 -4.32 -25.67
CA VAL A 524 27.76 -4.98 -25.00
C VAL A 524 27.12 -6.00 -25.93
N THR A 525 26.79 -7.15 -25.35
CA THR A 525 26.03 -8.20 -26.01
C THR A 525 24.60 -8.18 -25.50
N ILE A 526 23.65 -8.11 -26.42
CA ILE A 526 22.21 -8.01 -26.16
C ILE A 526 21.55 -9.27 -26.73
N GLY A 527 20.98 -10.10 -25.86
CA GLY A 527 20.11 -11.21 -26.27
C GLY A 527 18.67 -10.74 -26.37
N VAL A 528 18.01 -11.01 -27.48
CA VAL A 528 16.58 -10.71 -27.70
C VAL A 528 15.83 -12.02 -27.83
N ARG A 529 14.80 -12.22 -27.01
CA ARG A 529 13.92 -13.38 -27.12
C ARG A 529 12.55 -12.95 -27.63
N TRP A 530 12.14 -13.52 -28.75
CA TRP A 530 10.85 -13.23 -29.38
C TRP A 530 9.71 -13.98 -28.68
N GLN A 531 8.48 -13.50 -28.84
CA GLN A 531 7.28 -14.19 -28.35
C GLN A 531 7.08 -15.57 -29.03
N THR A 532 7.68 -15.77 -30.21
CA THR A 532 7.73 -17.06 -30.91
C THR A 532 8.68 -18.07 -30.26
N GLY A 533 9.51 -17.65 -29.32
CA GLY A 533 10.57 -18.46 -28.71
C GLY A 533 11.90 -18.40 -29.43
N ALA A 534 11.96 -17.82 -30.63
CA ALA A 534 13.22 -17.56 -31.33
C ALA A 534 14.11 -16.59 -30.52
N THR A 535 15.42 -16.66 -30.73
CA THR A 535 16.40 -15.82 -30.04
C THR A 535 17.41 -15.24 -31.03
N ASP A 536 17.66 -13.94 -30.90
CA ASP A 536 18.73 -13.24 -31.60
C ASP A 536 19.75 -12.68 -30.61
N GLN A 537 20.97 -12.46 -31.09
CA GLN A 537 22.04 -11.85 -30.31
C GLN A 537 22.68 -10.73 -31.11
N ILE A 538 22.66 -9.52 -30.54
CA ILE A 538 23.23 -8.32 -31.13
C ILE A 538 24.45 -7.90 -30.30
N THR A 539 25.54 -7.54 -30.98
CA THR A 539 26.72 -6.98 -30.33
C THR A 539 26.88 -5.55 -30.78
N VAL A 540 26.88 -4.60 -29.84
CA VAL A 540 27.02 -3.18 -30.14
C VAL A 540 28.14 -2.53 -29.33
N GLY A 541 28.81 -1.57 -29.96
CA GLY A 541 29.79 -0.72 -29.30
C GLY A 541 29.13 0.09 -28.18
N ARG A 542 29.81 0.18 -27.04
CA ARG A 542 29.39 0.98 -25.90
C ARG A 542 30.23 2.26 -25.88
N PRO A 543 29.80 3.35 -26.53
CA PRO A 543 30.42 4.64 -26.29
C PRO A 543 30.17 4.99 -24.82
N GLY A 544 31.23 4.96 -24.01
CA GLY A 544 31.14 5.37 -22.61
C GLY A 544 30.60 6.80 -22.54
N PRO A 545 29.78 7.16 -21.54
CA PRO A 545 29.21 8.51 -21.44
C PRO A 545 30.33 9.54 -21.29
N GLY A 546 30.67 10.23 -22.39
CA GLY A 546 31.73 11.25 -22.43
C GLY A 546 33.14 10.76 -22.74
N ARG A 547 33.32 9.56 -23.35
CA ARG A 547 34.64 9.15 -23.84
C ARG A 547 34.90 9.81 -25.19
N THR A 548 35.95 10.64 -25.24
CA THR A 548 36.37 11.33 -26.46
C THR A 548 36.64 10.31 -27.59
N PRO A 549 36.16 10.53 -28.83
CA PRO A 549 36.43 9.66 -29.96
C PRO A 549 37.94 9.38 -30.11
N ALA A 550 38.31 8.19 -30.59
CA ALA A 550 39.71 7.79 -30.74
C ALA A 550 40.49 8.79 -31.60
N GLU A 551 39.92 9.19 -32.75
CA GLU A 551 40.51 10.20 -33.64
C GLU A 551 40.77 11.54 -32.92
N ALA A 552 39.82 11.99 -32.09
CA ALA A 552 40.00 13.22 -31.33
C ALA A 552 41.04 13.07 -30.21
N LEU A 553 41.21 11.89 -29.61
CA LEU A 553 42.27 11.60 -28.64
C LEU A 553 43.64 11.56 -29.29
N GLU A 554 43.78 10.94 -30.46
CA GLU A 554 45.02 10.92 -31.24
C GLU A 554 45.41 12.34 -31.67
N PHE A 555 44.43 13.13 -32.12
CA PHE A 555 44.64 14.54 -32.46
C PHE A 555 45.15 15.36 -31.27
N ILE A 556 44.57 15.14 -30.09
CA ILE A 556 45.00 15.77 -28.83
C ILE A 556 46.40 15.29 -28.44
N ALA A 557 46.68 13.98 -28.52
CA ALA A 557 47.97 13.39 -28.13
C ALA A 557 49.13 13.93 -28.97
N ALA A 558 48.94 14.08 -30.29
CA ALA A 558 49.97 14.59 -31.19
C ALA A 558 50.39 16.04 -30.91
N ARG A 559 49.54 16.83 -30.23
CA ARG A 559 49.70 18.29 -30.07
C ARG A 559 49.66 18.76 -28.61
N SER A 560 49.43 17.85 -27.67
CA SER A 560 49.27 18.17 -26.24
C SER A 560 50.54 18.73 -25.61
N ALA A 561 51.71 18.43 -26.17
CA ALA A 561 53.00 18.90 -25.68
C ALA A 561 53.34 20.34 -26.10
N THR A 562 52.68 20.90 -27.12
CA THR A 562 53.04 22.21 -27.71
C THR A 562 51.88 23.20 -27.79
N THR A 563 50.63 22.73 -27.74
CA THR A 563 49.44 23.56 -28.01
C THR A 563 48.58 23.74 -26.76
N ARG A 564 48.07 24.95 -26.52
CA ARG A 564 47.17 25.26 -25.38
C ARG A 564 45.79 24.65 -25.58
N ASP A 565 45.09 24.33 -24.49
CA ASP A 565 43.77 23.68 -24.49
C ASP A 565 42.73 24.47 -25.31
N ALA A 566 42.75 25.80 -25.24
CA ALA A 566 41.86 26.66 -26.02
C ALA A 566 42.16 26.64 -27.53
N ALA A 567 43.44 26.62 -27.90
CA ALA A 567 43.86 26.52 -29.30
C ALA A 567 43.62 25.11 -29.87
N LEU A 568 43.86 24.07 -29.07
CA LEU A 568 43.48 22.69 -29.37
C LEU A 568 41.98 22.54 -29.56
N ALA A 569 41.17 23.19 -28.72
CA ALA A 569 39.71 23.18 -28.86
C ALA A 569 39.27 23.82 -30.18
N ALA A 570 39.84 24.96 -30.55
CA ALA A 570 39.57 25.61 -31.83
C ALA A 570 40.01 24.73 -33.02
N GLN A 571 41.17 24.10 -32.95
CA GLN A 571 41.68 23.20 -33.99
C GLN A 571 40.84 21.93 -34.14
N LEU A 572 40.40 21.33 -33.03
CA LEU A 572 39.50 20.17 -33.03
C LEU A 572 38.15 20.51 -33.68
N ASN A 573 37.58 21.68 -33.34
CA ASN A 573 36.32 22.13 -33.92
C ASN A 573 36.47 22.46 -35.42
N ALA A 574 37.58 23.07 -35.82
CA ALA A 574 37.88 23.36 -37.22
C ALA A 574 38.08 22.07 -38.04
N ALA A 575 38.58 21.00 -37.42
CA ALA A 575 38.68 19.67 -38.01
C ALA A 575 37.35 18.89 -38.01
N GLY A 576 36.23 19.50 -37.56
CA GLY A 576 34.92 18.85 -37.49
C GLY A 576 34.78 17.80 -36.38
N LEU A 577 35.76 17.68 -35.49
CA LEU A 577 35.77 16.68 -34.42
C LEU A 577 34.94 17.15 -33.22
N THR A 578 34.15 16.24 -32.66
CA THR A 578 33.29 16.53 -31.51
C THR A 578 33.68 15.69 -30.29
N THR A 579 33.31 16.19 -29.11
CA THR A 579 33.48 15.45 -27.85
C THR A 579 32.66 14.15 -27.86
N GLY A 580 32.93 13.21 -26.94
CA GLY A 580 32.13 11.99 -26.77
C GLY A 580 30.66 12.19 -26.41
N ARG A 581 30.18 13.45 -26.36
CA ARG A 581 28.78 13.84 -26.17
C ARG A 581 28.23 14.64 -27.37
N GLY A 582 28.91 14.61 -28.52
CA GLY A 582 28.52 15.33 -29.74
C GLY A 582 28.58 16.86 -29.62
N ARG A 583 29.29 17.40 -28.63
CA ARG A 583 29.46 18.85 -28.45
C ARG A 583 30.76 19.33 -29.08
N PRO A 584 30.84 20.60 -29.51
CA PRO A 584 32.10 21.26 -29.81
C PRO A 584 33.05 21.14 -28.61
N PHE A 585 34.35 21.00 -28.88
CA PHE A 585 35.37 21.09 -27.86
C PHE A 585 35.46 22.51 -27.33
N ASP A 586 35.40 22.64 -26.00
CA ASP A 586 35.88 23.81 -25.27
C ASP A 586 37.21 23.46 -24.57
N ALA A 587 37.91 24.48 -24.07
CA ALA A 587 39.19 24.28 -23.38
C ALA A 587 39.07 23.28 -22.21
N ALA A 588 37.93 23.28 -21.50
CA ALA A 588 37.69 22.36 -20.39
C ALA A 588 37.46 20.91 -20.86
N ALA A 589 36.88 20.70 -22.04
CA ALA A 589 36.66 19.40 -22.65
C ALA A 589 37.98 18.79 -23.14
N VAL A 590 38.85 19.60 -23.74
CA VAL A 590 40.22 19.20 -24.09
C VAL A 590 41.01 18.86 -22.83
N HIS A 591 40.91 19.69 -21.78
CA HIS A 591 41.55 19.44 -20.50
C HIS A 591 41.14 18.10 -19.88
N ARG A 592 39.82 17.82 -19.83
CA ARG A 592 39.28 16.55 -19.33
C ARG A 592 39.72 15.36 -20.18
N ALA A 593 39.67 15.49 -21.50
CA ALA A 593 40.07 14.43 -22.43
C ALA A 593 41.56 14.08 -22.26
N ARG A 594 42.41 15.11 -22.13
CA ARG A 594 43.84 14.97 -21.90
C ARG A 594 44.14 14.27 -20.58
N ASN A 595 43.52 14.72 -19.48
CA ASN A 595 43.73 14.12 -18.15
C ASN A 595 43.23 12.67 -18.10
N ALA A 596 42.09 12.36 -18.73
CA ALA A 596 41.55 11.01 -18.81
C ALA A 596 42.45 10.05 -19.61
N ALA A 597 43.23 10.58 -20.56
CA ALA A 597 44.20 9.84 -21.35
C ALA A 597 45.64 9.88 -20.79
N GLY A 598 45.88 10.56 -19.65
CA GLY A 598 47.21 10.67 -19.05
C GLY A 598 48.22 11.52 -19.83
N LEU A 599 47.75 12.36 -20.75
CA LEU A 599 48.61 13.16 -21.63
C LEU A 599 49.11 14.43 -20.91
N ARG A 600 50.40 14.78 -21.04
CA ARG A 600 50.97 15.97 -20.38
C ARG A 600 50.70 17.24 -21.19
N ALA A 601 50.48 18.35 -20.49
CA ALA A 601 50.32 19.68 -21.06
C ALA A 601 51.70 20.36 -21.23
N PRO A 602 51.85 21.36 -22.12
CA PRO A 602 53.14 21.92 -22.49
C PRO A 602 53.92 22.51 -21.30
N TRP A 603 53.21 23.12 -20.32
CA TRP A 603 53.83 23.93 -19.26
C TRP A 603 53.58 23.34 -17.87
N SER A 604 53.46 22.01 -17.75
CA SER A 604 53.34 21.39 -16.43
C SER A 604 54.60 21.57 -15.54
N ALA A 605 55.68 22.13 -16.08
CA ALA A 605 56.99 22.31 -15.44
C ALA A 605 57.48 23.78 -15.40
N SER A 606 56.64 24.78 -15.12
CA SER A 606 57.19 26.07 -14.66
C SER A 606 57.61 25.92 -13.19
N ALA A 607 58.92 25.84 -12.96
CA ALA A 607 59.52 25.99 -11.65
C ALA A 607 59.25 27.42 -11.12
N CYS A 608 59.04 27.56 -9.82
CA CYS A 608 58.98 28.86 -9.16
C CYS A 608 60.32 29.61 -9.35
N HIS A 609 60.29 30.93 -9.51
CA HIS A 609 61.51 31.74 -9.39
C HIS A 609 61.96 31.80 -7.92
N ASP A 610 63.22 32.11 -7.65
CA ASP A 610 63.74 32.28 -6.29
C ASP A 610 62.90 33.33 -5.53
N GLY A 611 62.28 32.90 -4.42
CA GLY A 611 61.39 33.74 -3.60
C GLY A 611 59.89 33.61 -3.92
N GLU A 612 59.49 32.79 -4.90
CA GLU A 612 58.08 32.49 -5.18
C GLU A 612 57.71 31.07 -4.74
N ILE A 613 56.45 30.88 -4.32
CA ILE A 613 55.89 29.54 -4.09
C ILE A 613 54.55 29.35 -4.79
N THR A 614 54.26 28.11 -5.18
CA THR A 614 52.94 27.73 -5.69
C THR A 614 51.90 27.62 -4.58
N ILE A 615 50.61 27.67 -4.95
CA ILE A 615 49.51 27.35 -4.02
C ILE A 615 49.68 25.97 -3.36
N ALA A 616 50.21 24.99 -4.10
CA ALA A 616 50.42 23.65 -3.58
C ALA A 616 51.49 23.63 -2.48
N GLU A 617 52.59 24.34 -2.69
CA GLU A 617 53.68 24.48 -1.71
C GLU A 617 53.25 25.32 -0.51
N LEU A 618 52.54 26.43 -0.72
CA LEU A 618 51.97 27.24 0.36
C LEU A 618 51.00 26.42 1.23
N SER A 619 50.10 25.68 0.58
CA SER A 619 49.12 24.80 1.26
C SER A 619 49.82 23.76 2.12
N ALA A 620 50.93 23.17 1.64
CA ALA A 620 51.73 22.23 2.41
C ALA A 620 52.49 22.93 3.55
N LYS A 621 53.12 24.08 3.27
CA LYS A 621 53.94 24.85 4.23
C LYS A 621 53.14 25.41 5.41
N LEU A 622 51.87 25.74 5.19
CA LEU A 622 50.96 26.28 6.21
C LEU A 622 49.90 25.26 6.69
N GLY A 623 49.92 24.02 6.22
CA GLY A 623 48.99 22.97 6.68
C GLY A 623 47.50 23.24 6.40
N ILE A 624 47.16 24.08 5.41
CA ILE A 624 45.80 24.47 5.05
C ILE A 624 45.38 23.87 3.70
N THR A 625 44.08 23.76 3.42
CA THR A 625 43.59 23.27 2.12
C THR A 625 43.86 24.26 1.00
N ARG A 626 44.21 23.79 -0.20
CA ARG A 626 44.38 24.62 -1.41
C ARG A 626 43.19 25.56 -1.67
N SER A 627 41.96 25.12 -1.43
CA SER A 627 40.75 25.96 -1.56
C SER A 627 40.77 27.22 -0.69
N ALA A 628 41.31 27.13 0.53
CA ALA A 628 41.40 28.26 1.44
C ALA A 628 42.38 29.33 0.93
N VAL A 629 43.46 28.90 0.30
CA VAL A 629 44.44 29.78 -0.35
C VAL A 629 43.78 30.51 -1.54
N TYR A 630 43.01 29.78 -2.36
CA TYR A 630 42.22 30.40 -3.44
C TYR A 630 41.22 31.43 -2.93
N ASP A 631 40.55 31.16 -1.80
CA ASP A 631 39.61 32.10 -1.19
C ASP A 631 40.31 33.39 -0.72
N TRP A 632 41.53 33.28 -0.17
CA TRP A 632 42.32 34.46 0.22
C TRP A 632 42.75 35.32 -0.96
N ILE A 633 43.18 34.69 -2.05
CA ILE A 633 43.54 35.39 -3.29
C ILE A 633 42.29 36.09 -3.86
N LYS A 634 41.17 35.38 -3.95
CA LYS A 634 39.91 35.93 -4.49
C LYS A 634 39.35 37.07 -3.63
N ALA A 635 39.54 37.01 -2.32
CA ALA A 635 39.13 38.06 -1.38
C ALA A 635 40.14 39.22 -1.29
N GLY A 636 41.23 39.20 -2.08
CA GLY A 636 42.27 40.24 -2.06
C GLY A 636 43.12 40.27 -0.79
N LYS A 637 43.06 39.22 0.03
CA LYS A 637 43.78 39.14 1.33
C LYS A 637 45.21 38.60 1.18
N LEU A 638 45.47 37.90 0.08
CA LEU A 638 46.79 37.41 -0.29
C LEU A 638 47.08 37.83 -1.72
N GLU A 639 48.15 38.58 -1.88
CA GLU A 639 48.60 39.03 -3.19
C GLU A 639 49.25 37.86 -3.93
N ALA A 640 48.76 37.61 -5.15
CA ALA A 640 49.23 36.54 -6.00
C ALA A 640 49.13 37.02 -7.44
N HIS A 641 50.06 36.59 -8.28
CA HIS A 641 49.99 36.85 -9.71
C HIS A 641 49.83 35.53 -10.46
N GLN A 642 49.21 35.58 -11.64
CA GLN A 642 49.13 34.42 -12.52
C GLN A 642 50.33 34.43 -13.45
N THR A 643 51.03 33.29 -13.53
CA THR A 643 52.00 33.07 -14.60
C THR A 643 51.29 33.05 -15.95
N PRO A 644 52.01 33.19 -17.08
CA PRO A 644 51.39 33.08 -18.42
C PRO A 644 50.77 31.70 -18.70
N ALA A 645 51.02 30.69 -17.84
CA ALA A 645 50.35 29.38 -17.82
C ALA A 645 49.04 29.34 -17.00
N GLY A 646 48.60 30.46 -16.42
CA GLY A 646 47.39 30.54 -15.59
C GLY A 646 47.55 29.90 -14.20
N ARG A 647 48.78 29.66 -13.74
CA ARG A 647 49.04 29.18 -12.38
C ARG A 647 49.31 30.36 -11.46
N TRP A 648 48.71 30.33 -10.28
CA TRP A 648 48.91 31.34 -9.24
C TRP A 648 50.22 31.12 -8.50
N HIS A 649 51.07 32.13 -8.55
CA HIS A 649 52.34 32.24 -7.85
C HIS A 649 52.24 33.35 -6.81
N ILE A 650 52.90 33.14 -5.68
CA ILE A 650 52.83 34.02 -4.52
C ILE A 650 54.27 34.37 -4.16
N ILE A 651 54.57 35.66 -4.14
CA ILE A 651 55.85 36.17 -3.63
C ILE A 651 55.86 35.84 -2.13
N TRP A 652 56.86 35.07 -1.72
CA TRP A 652 56.94 34.51 -0.38
C TRP A 652 58.10 35.09 0.39
N ASP A 653 57.78 36.04 1.27
CA ASP A 653 58.71 36.59 2.25
C ASP A 653 58.22 36.33 3.69
N GLN A 654 59.04 36.71 4.68
CA GLN A 654 58.70 36.52 6.09
C GLN A 654 57.46 37.33 6.52
N ALA A 655 57.18 38.46 5.88
CA ALA A 655 56.03 39.31 6.21
C ALA A 655 54.71 38.70 5.71
N VAL A 656 54.70 38.16 4.48
CA VAL A 656 53.57 37.42 3.90
C VAL A 656 53.32 36.13 4.69
N GLU A 657 54.37 35.43 5.10
CA GLU A 657 54.26 34.25 5.95
C GLU A 657 53.61 34.57 7.31
N ALA A 658 54.06 35.64 7.99
CA ALA A 658 53.46 36.10 9.24
C ALA A 658 51.99 36.50 9.07
N ARG A 659 51.67 37.31 8.03
CA ARG A 659 50.29 37.71 7.71
C ARG A 659 49.40 36.50 7.44
N CYS A 660 49.89 35.49 6.72
CA CYS A 660 49.14 34.26 6.48
C CYS A 660 48.90 33.48 7.78
N ARG A 661 49.89 33.41 8.69
CA ARG A 661 49.72 32.76 10.01
C ARG A 661 48.72 33.52 10.88
N ASP A 662 48.72 34.84 10.87
CA ASP A 662 47.74 35.66 11.59
C ASP A 662 46.33 35.45 11.04
N MET A 663 46.17 35.36 9.71
CA MET A 663 44.89 35.02 9.09
C MET A 663 44.40 33.61 9.44
N ILE A 664 45.31 32.64 9.64
CA ILE A 664 44.96 31.29 10.13
C ILE A 664 44.54 31.37 11.60
N ALA A 665 45.27 32.10 12.43
CA ALA A 665 44.99 32.26 13.86
C ALA A 665 43.65 32.96 14.11
N ALA A 666 43.33 33.99 13.31
CA ALA A 666 42.06 34.70 13.35
C ALA A 666 40.88 33.90 12.75
N SER A 667 41.16 32.85 11.96
CA SER A 667 40.13 32.04 11.30
C SER A 667 39.72 30.84 12.14
N VAL A 668 38.46 30.86 12.62
CA VAL A 668 37.84 29.77 13.39
C VAL A 668 37.85 28.43 12.63
N ARG A 669 37.84 28.44 11.28
CA ARG A 669 37.82 27.22 10.45
C ARG A 669 39.23 26.71 10.09
N LEU A 670 40.18 27.61 9.80
CA LEU A 670 41.54 27.22 9.36
C LEU A 670 42.47 26.95 10.56
N GLY A 671 42.32 27.71 11.65
CA GLY A 671 43.07 27.48 12.89
C GLY A 671 42.75 26.14 13.58
N ARG A 672 41.61 25.49 13.27
CA ARG A 672 41.24 24.17 13.81
C ARG A 672 42.13 23.03 13.34
N ARG A 673 42.67 23.09 12.11
CA ARG A 673 43.56 22.06 11.55
C ARG A 673 45.00 22.20 12.03
N HIS A 674 45.50 23.42 12.22
CA HIS A 674 46.86 23.63 12.72
C HIS A 674 47.03 23.31 14.22
N ARG A 675 45.91 23.25 14.96
CA ARG A 675 45.85 22.85 16.38
C ARG A 675 45.66 21.34 16.59
N SER A 676 45.70 20.51 15.55
CA SER A 676 45.49 19.05 15.67
C SER A 676 46.77 18.23 15.87
N ALA A 677 47.92 18.87 16.13
CA ALA A 677 49.21 18.20 16.31
C ALA A 677 49.85 18.53 17.67
N HIS A 678 49.08 18.58 18.75
CA HIS A 678 49.63 18.51 20.11
C HIS A 678 48.92 17.37 20.84
N SER A 679 49.69 16.34 21.17
CA SER A 679 49.31 15.23 22.03
C SER A 679 48.79 15.76 23.36
N ALA A 680 47.75 15.13 23.90
CA ALA A 680 47.41 15.33 25.30
C ALA A 680 48.64 14.94 26.16
N CYS A 681 48.90 15.70 27.22
CA CYS A 681 49.94 15.37 28.19
C CYS A 681 49.64 13.99 28.82
N ASP A 682 50.66 13.28 29.30
CA ASP A 682 50.50 11.97 29.94
C ASP A 682 49.46 12.04 31.06
N GLY A 683 48.37 11.27 30.92
CA GLY A 683 47.23 11.28 31.85
C GLY A 683 46.01 12.13 31.44
N GLU A 684 46.01 12.78 30.28
CA GLU A 684 44.85 13.53 29.78
C GLU A 684 44.31 12.97 28.46
N ILE A 685 43.00 13.07 28.24
CA ILE A 685 42.34 12.64 27.01
C ILE A 685 41.44 13.75 26.44
N THR A 686 41.41 13.86 25.11
CA THR A 686 40.54 14.84 24.44
C THR A 686 39.09 14.36 24.43
N ALA A 687 38.11 15.27 24.47
CA ALA A 687 36.69 14.88 24.42
C ALA A 687 36.30 13.98 23.21
N PRO A 688 36.85 14.16 21.99
CA PRO A 688 36.65 13.22 20.88
C PRO A 688 37.19 11.82 21.14
N ASP A 689 38.43 11.72 21.62
CA ASP A 689 39.09 10.43 21.87
C ASP A 689 38.42 9.70 23.03
N LEU A 690 37.96 10.45 24.04
CA LEU A 690 37.17 9.94 25.15
C LEU A 690 35.84 9.36 24.68
N GLY A 691 35.14 10.05 23.76
CA GLY A 691 33.92 9.54 23.16
C GLY A 691 34.14 8.22 22.42
N ALA A 692 35.20 8.15 21.61
CA ALA A 692 35.57 6.93 20.91
C ALA A 692 35.90 5.77 21.87
N ARG A 693 36.63 6.05 22.95
CA ARG A 693 37.04 5.05 23.95
C ARG A 693 35.87 4.50 24.77
N LEU A 694 34.88 5.34 25.06
CA LEU A 694 33.65 4.96 25.78
C LEU A 694 32.52 4.45 24.87
N GLY A 695 32.71 4.48 23.54
CA GLY A 695 31.68 4.08 22.58
C GLY A 695 30.49 5.04 22.49
N VAL A 696 30.67 6.31 22.87
CA VAL A 696 29.61 7.35 22.87
C VAL A 696 29.99 8.52 21.96
N ASN A 697 28.98 9.24 21.46
CA ASN A 697 29.25 10.40 20.59
C ASN A 697 30.01 11.50 21.36
N THR A 698 31.01 12.12 20.75
CA THR A 698 31.78 13.25 21.30
C THR A 698 30.89 14.36 21.88
N THR A 699 29.71 14.62 21.30
CA THR A 699 28.77 15.62 21.84
C THR A 699 28.27 15.26 23.24
N VAL A 700 28.14 13.97 23.57
CA VAL A 700 27.74 13.50 24.91
C VAL A 700 28.81 13.83 25.94
N VAL A 701 30.08 13.62 25.57
CA VAL A 701 31.22 13.95 26.44
C VAL A 701 31.29 15.45 26.69
N LEU A 702 31.10 16.26 25.65
CA LEU A 702 31.03 17.71 25.77
C LEU A 702 29.85 18.16 26.64
N ASP A 703 28.68 17.52 26.53
CA ASP A 703 27.53 17.80 27.40
C ASP A 703 27.84 17.51 28.87
N TRP A 704 28.58 16.44 29.18
CA TRP A 704 29.01 16.16 30.56
C TRP A 704 29.99 17.20 31.09
N VAL A 705 30.90 17.67 30.25
CA VAL A 705 31.82 18.76 30.60
C VAL A 705 31.06 20.07 30.84
N HIS A 706 30.16 20.45 29.94
CA HIS A 706 29.36 21.67 30.06
C HIS A 706 28.38 21.63 31.23
N ALA A 707 27.86 20.45 31.57
CA ALA A 707 27.03 20.24 32.75
C ALA A 707 27.83 20.11 34.06
N GLY A 708 29.18 20.25 34.02
CA GLY A 708 30.06 20.12 35.18
C GLY A 708 30.15 18.71 35.76
N LYS A 709 29.65 17.70 35.05
CA LYS A 709 29.64 16.30 35.48
C LYS A 709 30.98 15.60 35.29
N LEU A 710 31.81 16.14 34.39
CA LEU A 710 33.15 15.70 34.11
C LEU A 710 34.09 16.90 34.26
N ALA A 711 35.08 16.80 35.14
CA ALA A 711 36.05 17.85 35.32
C ALA A 711 36.94 17.93 34.08
N ALA A 712 36.86 19.06 33.38
CA ALA A 712 37.65 19.31 32.19
C ALA A 712 38.10 20.76 32.19
N HIS A 713 39.27 21.00 31.63
CA HIS A 713 39.76 22.35 31.40
C HIS A 713 39.81 22.61 29.90
N GLN A 714 39.59 23.86 29.53
CA GLN A 714 39.68 24.28 28.14
C GLN A 714 41.10 24.76 27.87
N THR A 715 41.77 24.12 26.92
CA THR A 715 43.10 24.56 26.47
C THR A 715 43.00 25.94 25.80
N ALA A 716 44.11 26.68 25.69
CA ALA A 716 44.17 27.93 24.91
C ALA A 716 43.69 27.75 23.44
N ALA A 717 43.69 26.50 22.96
CA ALA A 717 43.16 26.11 21.67
C ALA A 717 41.61 26.03 21.60
N GLY A 718 40.89 26.20 22.72
CA GLY A 718 39.44 26.09 22.83
C GLY A 718 38.93 24.65 22.92
N ARG A 719 39.80 23.65 23.12
CA ARG A 719 39.43 22.24 23.23
C ARG A 719 39.35 21.80 24.68
N TRP A 720 38.34 20.99 24.99
CA TRP A 720 38.11 20.41 26.31
C TRP A 720 38.97 19.16 26.50
N HIS A 721 39.84 19.20 27.50
CA HIS A 721 40.69 18.10 27.95
C HIS A 721 40.21 17.62 29.30
N VAL A 722 40.18 16.30 29.47
CA VAL A 722 39.73 15.62 30.68
C VAL A 722 40.93 14.88 31.25
N VAL A 723 41.22 15.09 32.53
CA VAL A 723 42.19 14.26 33.25
C VAL A 723 41.60 12.85 33.35
N TRP A 724 42.30 11.86 32.82
CA TRP A 724 41.81 10.50 32.67
C TRP A 724 42.51 9.55 33.62
N ASP A 725 41.77 9.12 34.64
CA ASP A 725 42.18 8.06 35.56
C ASP A 725 41.07 6.98 35.67
N GLU A 726 41.35 5.89 36.37
CA GLU A 726 40.39 4.79 36.54
C GLU A 726 39.10 5.23 37.25
N ALA A 727 39.16 6.25 38.11
CA ALA A 727 37.99 6.76 38.82
C ALA A 727 37.06 7.56 37.89
N VAL A 728 37.63 8.39 37.02
CA VAL A 728 36.90 9.13 35.98
C VAL A 728 36.33 8.15 34.95
N GLU A 729 37.05 7.09 34.60
CA GLU A 729 36.54 6.04 33.71
C GLU A 729 35.34 5.31 34.31
N ALA A 730 35.43 4.87 35.57
CA ALA A 730 34.33 4.23 36.29
C ALA A 730 33.10 5.15 36.36
N ARG A 731 33.30 6.42 36.72
CA ARG A 731 32.23 7.43 36.77
C ARG A 731 31.59 7.67 35.40
N CYS A 732 32.38 7.68 34.32
CA CYS A 732 31.85 7.78 32.96
C CYS A 732 31.00 6.57 32.58
N ARG A 733 31.45 5.37 32.91
CA ARG A 733 30.68 4.14 32.63
C ARG A 733 29.40 4.06 33.47
N ASP A 734 29.43 4.50 34.72
CA ASP A 734 28.23 4.65 35.55
C ASP A 734 27.26 5.70 34.98
N MET A 735 27.76 6.82 34.46
CA MET A 735 26.93 7.81 33.75
C MET A 735 26.32 7.25 32.46
N ILE A 736 26.99 6.32 31.78
CA ILE A 736 26.44 5.62 30.61
C ILE A 736 25.36 4.62 31.04
N ALA A 737 25.63 3.82 32.07
CA ALA A 737 24.73 2.80 32.59
C ALA A 737 23.45 3.42 33.19
N SER A 738 23.57 4.56 33.89
CA SER A 738 22.44 5.30 34.46
C SER A 738 21.71 6.18 33.44
N SER A 739 22.28 6.39 32.25
CA SER A 739 21.66 7.20 31.20
C SER A 739 20.67 6.38 30.38
N VAL A 740 19.38 6.67 30.53
CA VAL A 740 18.26 6.05 29.76
C VAL A 740 18.42 6.15 28.24
N ARG A 741 19.26 7.08 27.73
CA ARG A 741 19.54 7.24 26.29
C ARG A 741 20.79 6.48 25.81
N LEU A 742 21.75 6.21 26.69
CA LEU A 742 23.06 5.64 26.35
C LEU A 742 23.24 4.21 26.85
N ALA A 743 22.45 3.78 27.85
CA ALA A 743 22.39 2.41 28.30
C ALA A 743 21.97 1.46 27.15
N PRO A 744 22.52 0.23 27.08
CA PRO A 744 22.05 -0.78 26.14
C PRO A 744 20.53 -0.93 26.29
N LYS A 745 19.78 -0.81 25.18
CA LYS A 745 18.32 -0.91 25.20
C LYS A 745 17.90 -2.32 25.63
N GLU A 746 17.72 -2.53 26.92
CA GLU A 746 16.84 -3.57 27.41
C GLU A 746 15.43 -3.28 26.91
N ARG A 747 14.79 -4.29 26.32
CA ARG A 747 13.38 -4.23 25.93
C ARG A 747 12.54 -4.24 27.20
N GLY A 748 12.32 -3.09 27.81
CA GLY A 748 11.44 -2.95 28.99
C GLY A 748 11.39 -1.51 29.47
N GLY A 749 10.20 -0.99 29.75
CA GLY A 749 10.01 0.40 30.16
C GLY A 749 10.33 0.66 31.63
N ALA A 750 10.82 1.86 31.93
CA ALA A 750 10.79 2.51 33.25
C ALA A 750 10.99 4.04 33.05
N GLY A 751 10.38 4.99 33.77
CA GLY A 751 9.49 4.92 34.93
C GLY A 751 8.41 6.01 34.89
N ALA A 752 7.35 5.77 35.67
CA ALA A 752 6.31 6.73 36.00
C ALA A 752 6.74 7.51 37.25
N CYS A 753 6.63 8.84 37.20
CA CYS A 753 6.56 9.65 38.42
C CYS A 753 5.09 9.64 38.86
N ASP A 754 4.81 9.40 40.14
CA ASP A 754 3.44 9.41 40.65
C ASP A 754 2.76 10.76 40.34
N GLY A 755 1.55 10.68 39.77
CA GLY A 755 0.75 11.86 39.38
C GLY A 755 0.98 12.42 37.97
N GLU A 756 1.92 11.87 37.18
CA GLU A 756 2.18 12.38 35.82
C GLU A 756 2.09 11.32 34.71
N LEU A 757 1.35 11.64 33.65
CA LEU A 757 1.20 10.77 32.50
C LEU A 757 2.06 11.23 31.33
N SER A 758 2.69 10.28 30.64
CA SER A 758 3.22 10.53 29.30
C SER A 758 2.08 10.69 28.29
N ILE A 759 2.34 11.35 27.15
CA ILE A 759 1.33 11.44 26.06
C ILE A 759 0.79 10.05 25.69
N ARG A 760 1.64 9.03 25.64
CA ARG A 760 1.19 7.67 25.29
C ARG A 760 0.24 7.10 26.34
N GLN A 761 0.55 7.26 27.62
CA GLN A 761 -0.33 6.80 28.71
C GLN A 761 -1.65 7.58 28.70
N LEU A 762 -1.61 8.90 28.49
CA LEU A 762 -2.84 9.70 28.41
C LEU A 762 -3.69 9.34 27.18
N THR A 763 -3.07 9.05 26.02
CA THR A 763 -3.81 8.61 24.83
C THR A 763 -4.52 7.28 25.03
N ILE A 764 -3.91 6.36 25.80
CA ILE A 764 -4.51 5.08 26.15
C ILE A 764 -5.64 5.31 27.15
N ARG A 765 -5.39 6.08 28.21
CA ARG A 765 -6.34 6.34 29.29
C ARG A 765 -7.61 7.07 28.82
N LEU A 766 -7.48 8.02 27.89
CA LEU A 766 -8.62 8.80 27.37
C LEU A 766 -9.18 8.27 26.04
N GLY A 767 -8.55 7.27 25.42
CA GLY A 767 -8.97 6.74 24.12
C GLY A 767 -8.95 7.79 23.00
N ILE A 768 -7.91 8.63 22.93
CA ILE A 768 -7.75 9.68 21.92
C ILE A 768 -6.39 9.62 21.23
N GLY A 769 -6.28 10.17 20.02
CA GLY A 769 -5.04 10.14 19.25
C GLY A 769 -3.95 11.06 19.79
N ARG A 770 -2.68 10.65 19.67
CA ARG A 770 -1.48 11.43 20.08
C ARG A 770 -1.48 12.88 19.58
N GLY A 771 -1.92 13.12 18.34
CA GLY A 771 -1.99 14.46 17.77
C GLY A 771 -2.98 15.38 18.47
N THR A 772 -4.06 14.84 19.06
CA THR A 772 -5.06 15.61 19.81
C THR A 772 -4.49 16.09 21.14
N VAL A 773 -3.80 15.21 21.86
CA VAL A 773 -3.13 15.57 23.13
C VAL A 773 -2.08 16.66 22.87
N LEU A 774 -1.27 16.52 21.82
CA LEU A 774 -0.29 17.53 21.43
C LEU A 774 -0.95 18.87 21.05
N ALA A 775 -2.09 18.84 20.36
CA ALA A 775 -2.82 20.05 20.01
C ALA A 775 -3.36 20.78 21.25
N TRP A 776 -3.82 20.07 22.28
CA TRP A 776 -4.25 20.70 23.53
C TRP A 776 -3.11 21.29 24.33
N ILE A 777 -1.95 20.64 24.32
CA ILE A 777 -0.73 21.17 24.94
C ILE A 777 -0.29 22.45 24.21
N HIS A 778 -0.22 22.41 22.87
CA HIS A 778 0.21 23.57 22.08
C HIS A 778 -0.81 24.73 22.12
N ALA A 779 -2.10 24.44 22.30
CA ALA A 779 -3.14 25.44 22.49
C ALA A 779 -3.26 25.91 23.94
N GLY A 780 -2.39 25.47 24.85
CA GLY A 780 -2.39 25.85 26.27
C GLY A 780 -3.58 25.32 27.09
N LYS A 781 -4.41 24.43 26.53
CA LYS A 781 -5.57 23.86 27.22
C LYS A 781 -5.15 22.84 28.26
N LEU A 782 -4.14 22.03 27.96
CA LEU A 782 -3.62 20.99 28.84
C LEU A 782 -2.23 21.39 29.32
N ALA A 783 -2.07 21.55 30.64
CA ALA A 783 -0.77 21.84 31.23
C ALA A 783 0.15 20.64 31.00
N ALA A 784 1.30 20.89 30.39
CA ALA A 784 2.32 19.88 30.19
C ALA A 784 3.68 20.56 30.16
N HIS A 785 4.69 19.86 30.66
CA HIS A 785 6.07 20.31 30.56
C HIS A 785 6.87 19.28 29.78
N GLN A 786 7.85 19.74 29.02
CA GLN A 786 8.83 18.84 28.43
C GLN A 786 9.89 18.54 29.49
N THR A 787 10.12 17.25 29.72
CA THR A 787 11.31 16.80 30.43
C THR A 787 12.57 17.27 29.71
N ALA A 788 13.70 17.31 30.42
CA ALA A 788 15.02 17.61 29.82
C ALA A 788 15.38 16.71 28.63
N VAL A 789 14.65 15.60 28.45
CA VAL A 789 14.81 14.58 27.43
C VAL A 789 13.85 14.80 26.23
N GLY A 790 13.10 15.90 26.19
CA GLY A 790 12.18 16.25 25.08
C GLY A 790 10.87 15.46 25.05
N TYR A 791 10.59 14.68 26.10
CA TYR A 791 9.30 14.00 26.27
C TYR A 791 8.35 14.87 27.08
N TRP A 792 7.11 15.01 26.59
CA TRP A 792 6.03 15.69 27.29
C TRP A 792 5.49 14.85 28.46
N ARG A 793 5.44 15.46 29.65
CA ARG A 793 4.78 14.98 30.86
C ARG A 793 3.62 15.90 31.20
N ILE A 794 2.53 15.27 31.63
CA ILE A 794 1.25 15.93 31.86
C ILE A 794 0.88 15.63 33.32
N PRO A 795 0.89 16.64 34.21
CA PRO A 795 0.32 16.52 35.54
C PRO A 795 -1.15 16.12 35.39
N PHE A 796 -1.53 15.00 36.00
CA PHE A 796 -2.82 14.39 35.73
C PHE A 796 -3.49 13.91 37.02
N ASP A 797 -4.58 14.59 37.36
CA ASP A 797 -5.48 14.26 38.47
C ASP A 797 -6.92 14.06 37.96
N GLU A 798 -7.85 13.73 38.85
CA GLU A 798 -9.26 13.51 38.49
C GLU A 798 -9.94 14.76 37.90
N SER A 799 -9.50 15.97 38.28
CA SER A 799 -10.04 17.23 37.76
C SER A 799 -9.61 17.48 36.31
N VAL A 800 -8.35 17.17 35.99
CA VAL A 800 -7.80 17.22 34.64
C VAL A 800 -8.46 16.14 33.78
N GLU A 801 -8.71 14.95 34.34
CA GLU A 801 -9.45 13.89 33.65
C GLU A 801 -10.88 14.33 33.28
N ALA A 802 -11.61 14.94 34.22
CA ALA A 802 -12.96 15.45 33.98
C ALA A 802 -12.99 16.53 32.88
N ARG A 803 -12.10 17.54 32.95
CA ARG A 803 -11.97 18.59 31.92
C ARG A 803 -11.61 18.04 30.56
N CYS A 804 -10.70 17.05 30.50
CA CYS A 804 -10.37 16.38 29.25
C CYS A 804 -11.59 15.67 28.67
N ARG A 805 -12.39 14.97 29.49
CA ARG A 805 -13.62 14.31 29.04
C ARG A 805 -14.68 15.31 28.57
N GLU A 806 -14.82 16.46 29.21
CA GLU A 806 -15.68 17.56 28.74
C GLU A 806 -15.23 18.10 27.37
N TRP A 807 -13.94 18.35 27.16
CA TRP A 807 -13.45 18.79 25.84
C TRP A 807 -13.64 17.75 24.74
N ILE A 808 -13.60 16.47 25.10
CA ILE A 808 -13.90 15.39 24.17
C ILE A 808 -15.39 15.38 23.82
N ALA A 809 -16.27 15.52 24.82
CA ALA A 809 -17.72 15.59 24.62
C ALA A 809 -18.14 16.82 23.81
N ALA A 810 -17.51 17.97 24.05
CA ALA A 810 -17.77 19.23 23.34
C ALA A 810 -17.19 19.26 21.91
N SER A 811 -16.31 18.32 21.54
CA SER A 811 -15.70 18.27 20.20
C SER A 811 -16.36 17.19 19.33
N PRO A 812 -17.17 17.56 18.31
CA PRO A 812 -17.88 16.58 17.47
C PRO A 812 -16.95 15.60 16.76
N ARG A 813 -15.71 16.01 16.44
CA ARG A 813 -14.69 15.15 15.82
C ARG A 813 -14.08 14.15 16.79
N LEU A 814 -13.85 14.54 18.04
CA LEU A 814 -13.24 13.67 19.06
C LEU A 814 -14.27 12.77 19.73
N ALA A 815 -15.48 13.27 20.00
CA ALA A 815 -16.62 12.45 20.42
C ALA A 815 -16.92 11.32 19.42
N ARG A 816 -16.82 11.60 18.11
CA ARG A 816 -16.97 10.58 17.05
C ARG A 816 -15.82 9.57 17.08
N ARG A 817 -14.60 10.00 17.39
CA ARG A 817 -13.40 9.13 17.46
C ARG A 817 -13.36 8.29 18.73
N GLN A 818 -13.82 8.79 19.87
CA GLN A 818 -14.10 7.99 21.07
C GLN A 818 -15.20 6.96 20.81
N ARG A 819 -16.29 7.32 20.10
CA ARG A 819 -17.25 6.32 19.60
C ARG A 819 -16.62 5.31 18.63
N THR A 820 -15.53 5.66 17.94
CA THR A 820 -14.80 4.75 17.04
C THR A 820 -13.74 3.90 17.76
N GLN A 821 -13.20 4.37 18.91
CA GLN A 821 -12.20 3.65 19.72
C GLN A 821 -12.85 2.80 20.82
N GLN A 822 -13.95 3.26 21.44
CA GLN A 822 -14.84 2.40 22.24
C GLN A 822 -15.46 1.28 21.40
N THR A 823 -15.62 1.44 20.08
CA THR A 823 -16.01 0.36 19.17
C THR A 823 -14.85 -0.55 18.73
N SER A 824 -13.59 -0.19 19.06
CA SER A 824 -12.40 -1.00 18.76
C SER A 824 -11.82 -1.74 19.96
N GLU A 825 -12.04 -1.25 21.20
CA GLU A 825 -11.78 -2.00 22.45
C GLU A 825 -13.06 -2.63 23.05
N GLY A 826 -14.25 -2.16 22.65
CA GLY A 826 -15.52 -2.86 22.79
C GLY A 826 -16.03 -3.26 21.40
N GLY A 827 -15.91 -4.54 21.05
CA GLY A 827 -16.20 -5.03 19.70
C GLY A 827 -17.55 -4.57 19.11
N ALA A 828 -17.45 -4.11 17.86
CA ALA A 828 -18.47 -4.09 16.81
C ALA A 828 -19.71 -3.19 17.01
N VAL A 829 -19.63 -2.01 16.37
CA VAL A 829 -20.58 -1.58 15.33
C VAL A 829 -19.82 -1.23 14.06
#